data_AF-A0AA96W6A8-F1
#
_entry.id   AF-A0AA96W6A8-F1
#
_cell.length_a   1.000
_cell.length_b   1.000
_cell.length_c   1.000
_cell.angle_alpha   90.00
_cell.angle_beta   90.00
_cell.angle_gamma   90.00
#
_symmetry.space_group_name_H-M   'P 1'
#
loop_
_entity.id
_entity.type
_entity.pdbx_description
1 polymer ?
#
loop_
_entity_poly.entity_id
_entity_poly.type
_entity_poly.pdbx_seq_one_letter_code
_entity_poly.pdbx_strand_id
1 'polypeptide(L)'
;MASSPNTSLTSAAAGRARSEALREVLATRVVVADGAMGTMLQAQDPTLEDFQQLEGCNEVLNVTRPDIVRSVHAAYFDAGVDCVETNTFGANLTALGEYDIPQRTAELSEAGARIARETADEYAARDGRQRWVLGSIGPGTKLPTLGHTTFTAIRDAYQQNAEGLLAGGADALLVETTQDLLQTKASVIAARRAMETAGYEVPLIVSVTVETTGTMLLGSEIGAALTALEPLGIDMIGLNCATGPAEMSEHLRHLARHSRIQLSCMPNAGLPVLTKDGAHYPLTAPELADAQENFVREYGLSLVGGCCGTTPEHLRQVVERVRDLTPTARDPRPEPGAASLYQSVPFRQDTSYMAIGERTNANGSKKFREAMLEARWDDCVEMARDQIREGAHMLDLCVDYVGRDGVADMAELAGRFATASTLPIVLDSTEVDVIRAGLEKLGGRAVINSVNYEDGDGPESRFAKVTRLAQEHGAALIALTIDEEGQARSPEKKVEIAERLIDDLTGNWGIHESDILIDTLTFTICTGQEESRKDGVATIEAIRELKRRHPDVQTTLGLSNISFGLNPAARILLNSVFLDECVKAGLDSAIVHASKILPIARFSEEEVRTALDLIHDRRAEGYDPLQKLMALFEGATAKSLKAGKAEELAALPLEERLKRRIIDGEKNGLEADLDEALQTRAALDIVNDTLLDGMKVVGELFGSGQMQLPFVLQSAEVMKSAVAHLEPHMEKSDAEGKGTIVLATVRGDVHDIGKNLVDIILSNNGYNVVNLGIKQPVSAILDAAAEHRADVIGMSGLLVKSTVIMKENLEELNQRGLAADYPVILGGAALTRAYVEQDLHEIYEGEVRYARDAFEGLRLMDALIGVKRGVPGAQLPELRQRRVRPVAAATVVEDRPEEGHVRSDVATDNPVPTPPFRGTRVVKGIQLKEYASWLDEGALFKGQWGLKQARTGEGPTYEQLVETEGRPRLRGLLDRLQTENLLEAAVVYGYFPCVSKDDDLIILDDDGNERTRFSFPRQRRGRRLCLADFFRPEESGEIDVVGLQVVTVGSRIGEETAKLFEANSYRDYLELHGLSVQLAEALAECWHARVRSELGFAGEDPAAIEDMFDLKYRGARFSLGYGACPDLEDRAKIAQLLEPERIGVQLSEEFQLHPEQSTDAIVIHHPEAKYFNAR
;
A
#
# COMPACT_ATOMS: atom_id res chain seq x y z
N MET A 1 -46.86 29.55 -19.94
CA MET A 1 -48.14 28.83 -19.75
C MET A 1 -47.92 27.81 -18.64
N ALA A 2 -48.97 27.29 -17.97
CA ALA A 2 -48.76 26.30 -16.92
C ALA A 2 -48.29 24.96 -17.52
N SER A 3 -47.10 24.50 -17.11
CA SER A 3 -46.65 23.13 -17.35
C SER A 3 -47.47 22.15 -16.50
N SER A 4 -47.67 20.93 -17.01
CA SER A 4 -48.48 19.93 -16.31
C SER A 4 -47.62 19.08 -15.37
N PRO A 5 -47.99 18.86 -14.09
CA PRO A 5 -47.19 18.05 -13.16
C PRO A 5 -47.00 16.57 -13.54
N ASN A 6 -47.81 16.03 -14.44
CA ASN A 6 -47.77 14.60 -14.77
C ASN A 6 -46.52 14.18 -15.58
N THR A 7 -45.90 15.08 -16.36
CA THR A 7 -44.86 14.68 -17.33
C THR A 7 -43.53 14.26 -16.68
N SER A 8 -43.13 14.88 -15.57
CA SER A 8 -41.89 14.50 -14.84
C SER A 8 -42.05 13.18 -14.08
N LEU A 9 -43.22 12.94 -13.50
CA LEU A 9 -43.53 11.66 -12.85
C LEU A 9 -43.46 10.48 -13.85
N THR A 10 -43.89 10.70 -15.10
CA THR A 10 -43.75 9.68 -16.15
C THR A 10 -42.33 9.50 -16.67
N SER A 11 -41.49 10.55 -16.71
CA SER A 11 -40.08 10.40 -17.13
C SER A 11 -39.23 9.72 -16.06
N ALA A 12 -39.40 10.08 -14.77
CA ALA A 12 -38.70 9.43 -13.66
C ALA A 12 -39.06 7.94 -13.54
N ALA A 13 -40.34 7.59 -13.68
CA ALA A 13 -40.77 6.19 -13.69
C ALA A 13 -40.22 5.38 -14.89
N ALA A 14 -40.06 6.03 -16.05
CA ALA A 14 -39.45 5.40 -17.23
C ALA A 14 -37.93 5.25 -17.10
N GLY A 15 -37.24 6.25 -16.56
CA GLY A 15 -35.80 6.19 -16.24
C GLY A 15 -35.50 5.05 -15.27
N ARG A 16 -36.16 5.05 -14.10
CA ARG A 16 -36.06 3.99 -13.11
C ARG A 16 -36.21 2.59 -13.72
N ALA A 17 -37.20 2.36 -14.59
CA ALA A 17 -37.40 1.07 -15.23
C ALA A 17 -36.26 0.65 -16.18
N ARG A 18 -35.63 1.61 -16.89
CA ARG A 18 -34.45 1.34 -17.73
C ARG A 18 -33.19 1.09 -16.88
N SER A 19 -33.04 1.79 -15.77
CA SER A 19 -31.97 1.62 -14.78
C SER A 19 -32.06 0.30 -14.01
N GLU A 20 -33.26 -0.12 -13.61
CA GLU A 20 -33.52 -1.45 -13.04
C GLU A 20 -33.22 -2.56 -14.06
N ALA A 21 -33.62 -2.36 -15.33
CA ALA A 21 -33.26 -3.28 -16.41
C ALA A 21 -31.75 -3.28 -16.72
N LEU A 22 -31.03 -2.16 -16.54
CA LEU A 22 -29.57 -2.12 -16.68
C LEU A 22 -28.91 -3.00 -15.62
N ARG A 23 -29.30 -2.86 -14.33
CA ARG A 23 -28.82 -3.73 -13.24
C ARG A 23 -29.05 -5.22 -13.53
N GLU A 24 -30.25 -5.59 -13.99
CA GLU A 24 -30.57 -6.98 -14.36
C GLU A 24 -29.69 -7.50 -15.50
N VAL A 25 -29.47 -6.69 -16.54
CA VAL A 25 -28.70 -7.10 -17.72
C VAL A 25 -27.21 -7.23 -17.38
N LEU A 26 -26.63 -6.31 -16.61
CA LEU A 26 -25.25 -6.40 -16.12
C LEU A 26 -25.04 -7.63 -15.23
N ALA A 27 -26.03 -8.00 -14.41
CA ALA A 27 -25.96 -9.22 -13.62
C ALA A 27 -26.05 -10.53 -14.44
N THR A 28 -26.36 -10.48 -15.75
CA THR A 28 -26.74 -11.67 -16.54
C THR A 28 -26.07 -11.84 -17.92
N ARG A 29 -25.55 -10.77 -18.54
CA ARG A 29 -24.79 -10.84 -19.80
C ARG A 29 -23.76 -9.72 -19.89
N VAL A 30 -22.87 -9.80 -20.87
CA VAL A 30 -22.05 -8.66 -21.28
C VAL A 30 -22.93 -7.61 -21.96
N VAL A 31 -22.96 -6.37 -21.47
CA VAL A 31 -23.49 -5.18 -22.16
C VAL A 31 -22.37 -4.55 -22.97
N VAL A 32 -22.64 -3.99 -24.16
CA VAL A 32 -21.60 -3.29 -24.93
C VAL A 32 -21.81 -1.78 -24.95
N ALA A 33 -20.85 -0.96 -24.50
CA ALA A 33 -20.92 0.51 -24.64
C ALA A 33 -20.27 1.00 -25.94
N ASP A 34 -20.23 2.32 -26.13
CA ASP A 34 -19.66 2.96 -27.30
C ASP A 34 -18.17 3.21 -27.16
N GLY A 35 -17.72 4.41 -27.53
CA GLY A 35 -16.32 4.70 -27.62
C GLY A 35 -16.04 6.15 -27.98
N ALA A 36 -14.76 6.40 -28.28
CA ALA A 36 -14.16 7.70 -28.55
C ALA A 36 -15.15 8.82 -28.88
N MET A 37 -15.56 9.60 -27.87
CA MET A 37 -16.39 10.78 -28.12
C MET A 37 -15.54 11.89 -28.77
N GLY A 38 -14.44 12.28 -28.12
CA GLY A 38 -13.60 13.41 -28.52
C GLY A 38 -13.18 13.39 -29.99
N THR A 39 -12.64 12.27 -30.47
CA THR A 39 -12.08 12.21 -31.84
C THR A 39 -13.14 12.08 -32.91
N MET A 40 -14.26 11.43 -32.59
CA MET A 40 -15.40 11.36 -33.49
C MET A 40 -16.04 12.74 -33.70
N LEU A 41 -16.01 13.61 -32.69
CA LEU A 41 -16.37 15.03 -32.80
C LEU A 41 -15.34 15.80 -33.64
N GLN A 42 -14.04 15.68 -33.34
CA GLN A 42 -12.98 16.36 -34.10
C GLN A 42 -12.95 15.95 -35.57
N ALA A 43 -13.24 14.68 -35.88
CA ALA A 43 -13.35 14.16 -37.24
C ALA A 43 -14.52 14.77 -38.06
N GLN A 44 -15.41 15.56 -37.44
CA GLN A 44 -16.43 16.34 -38.15
C GLN A 44 -15.96 17.77 -38.55
N ASP A 45 -14.70 18.15 -38.26
CA ASP A 45 -14.12 19.48 -38.53
C ASP A 45 -14.96 20.66 -37.99
N PRO A 46 -15.33 20.66 -36.68
CA PRO A 46 -16.11 21.74 -36.07
C PRO A 46 -15.33 23.05 -36.01
N THR A 47 -15.97 24.17 -36.38
CA THR A 47 -15.32 25.47 -36.48
C THR A 47 -15.26 26.23 -35.16
N LEU A 48 -14.38 27.23 -35.07
CA LEU A 48 -14.30 28.12 -33.91
C LEU A 48 -15.61 28.92 -33.64
N GLU A 49 -16.49 29.08 -34.64
CA GLU A 49 -17.83 29.64 -34.44
C GLU A 49 -18.78 28.63 -33.77
N ASP A 50 -18.69 27.34 -34.16
CA ASP A 50 -19.43 26.24 -33.52
C ASP A 50 -19.07 26.11 -32.02
N PHE A 51 -17.79 26.27 -31.67
CA PHE A 51 -17.31 26.30 -30.28
C PHE A 51 -17.64 27.60 -29.51
N GLN A 52 -18.34 28.59 -30.09
CA GLN A 52 -18.55 29.91 -29.46
C GLN A 52 -17.25 30.66 -29.09
N GLN A 53 -16.14 30.39 -29.81
CA GLN A 53 -14.76 30.79 -29.48
C GLN A 53 -14.13 30.07 -28.25
N LEU A 54 -14.76 29.04 -27.70
CA LEU A 54 -14.27 28.21 -26.60
C LEU A 54 -13.64 26.90 -27.16
N GLU A 55 -12.53 27.05 -27.88
CA GLU A 55 -11.86 25.96 -28.60
C GLU A 55 -11.50 24.78 -27.67
N GLY A 56 -11.92 23.57 -28.03
CA GLY A 56 -11.72 22.35 -27.24
C GLY A 56 -12.80 22.05 -26.18
N CYS A 57 -13.74 22.97 -25.91
CA CYS A 57 -14.88 22.73 -25.02
C CYS A 57 -15.98 21.95 -25.76
N ASN A 58 -15.83 20.62 -25.85
CA ASN A 58 -16.74 19.73 -26.60
C ASN A 58 -18.19 19.80 -26.11
N GLU A 59 -18.39 20.15 -24.85
CA GLU A 59 -19.67 20.30 -24.15
C GLU A 59 -20.54 21.38 -24.76
N VAL A 60 -19.92 22.46 -25.27
CA VAL A 60 -20.63 23.55 -25.94
C VAL A 60 -21.32 23.05 -27.22
N LEU A 61 -20.77 22.01 -27.87
CA LEU A 61 -21.37 21.38 -29.05
C LEU A 61 -22.73 20.74 -28.75
N ASN A 62 -23.05 20.39 -27.50
CA ASN A 62 -24.39 19.93 -27.11
C ASN A 62 -25.46 21.01 -27.37
N VAL A 63 -25.09 22.29 -27.30
CA VAL A 63 -26.00 23.42 -27.47
C VAL A 63 -25.87 24.05 -28.85
N THR A 64 -24.67 24.10 -29.43
CA THR A 64 -24.43 24.73 -30.74
C THR A 64 -24.55 23.77 -31.92
N ARG A 65 -24.05 22.54 -31.80
CA ARG A 65 -24.00 21.53 -32.87
C ARG A 65 -24.47 20.14 -32.39
N PRO A 66 -25.72 20.02 -31.89
CA PRO A 66 -26.30 18.73 -31.50
C PRO A 66 -26.45 17.76 -32.69
N ASP A 67 -26.32 18.23 -33.93
CA ASP A 67 -26.22 17.42 -35.14
C ASP A 67 -24.88 16.65 -35.23
N ILE A 68 -23.77 17.27 -34.82
CA ILE A 68 -22.46 16.62 -34.73
C ILE A 68 -22.49 15.56 -33.62
N VAL A 69 -22.90 15.93 -32.41
CA VAL A 69 -22.95 15.01 -31.26
C VAL A 69 -23.86 13.80 -31.54
N ARG A 70 -25.04 14.02 -32.15
CA ARG A 70 -25.95 12.93 -32.56
C ARG A 70 -25.34 11.99 -33.60
N SER A 71 -24.48 12.49 -34.49
CA SER A 71 -23.83 11.66 -35.51
C SER A 71 -22.85 10.65 -34.90
N VAL A 72 -22.18 11.01 -33.80
CA VAL A 72 -21.25 10.12 -33.07
C VAL A 72 -22.00 8.97 -32.42
N HIS A 73 -23.00 9.25 -31.57
CA HIS A 73 -23.81 8.20 -30.93
C HIS A 73 -24.49 7.28 -31.97
N ALA A 74 -24.96 7.84 -33.09
CA ALA A 74 -25.56 7.06 -34.16
C ALA A 74 -24.55 6.10 -34.81
N ALA A 75 -23.30 6.54 -35.04
CA ALA A 75 -22.25 5.70 -35.60
C ALA A 75 -21.89 4.50 -34.70
N TYR A 76 -21.90 4.68 -33.38
CA TYR A 76 -21.68 3.58 -32.44
C TYR A 76 -22.91 2.65 -32.30
N PHE A 77 -24.14 3.18 -32.30
CA PHE A 77 -25.33 2.33 -32.36
C PHE A 77 -25.44 1.55 -33.68
N ASP A 78 -24.94 2.08 -34.80
CA ASP A 78 -24.77 1.36 -36.08
C ASP A 78 -23.70 0.25 -36.00
N ALA A 79 -22.62 0.45 -35.23
CA ALA A 79 -21.65 -0.60 -34.89
C ALA A 79 -22.27 -1.72 -34.03
N GLY A 80 -23.41 -1.43 -33.38
CA GLY A 80 -24.29 -2.42 -32.78
C GLY A 80 -24.30 -2.46 -31.25
N VAL A 81 -23.60 -1.52 -30.60
CA VAL A 81 -23.48 -1.38 -29.14
C VAL A 81 -24.86 -1.29 -28.45
N ASP A 82 -24.91 -1.59 -27.16
CA ASP A 82 -26.10 -1.54 -26.30
C ASP A 82 -26.28 -0.19 -25.58
N CYS A 83 -25.22 0.55 -25.33
CA CYS A 83 -25.29 1.83 -24.63
C CYS A 83 -24.31 2.86 -25.17
N VAL A 84 -24.59 4.13 -24.86
CA VAL A 84 -23.71 5.25 -25.19
C VAL A 84 -23.44 6.14 -23.99
N GLU A 85 -22.26 6.72 -23.99
CA GLU A 85 -21.84 7.91 -23.24
C GLU A 85 -22.69 9.13 -23.62
N THR A 86 -22.62 10.17 -22.80
CA THR A 86 -23.12 11.51 -23.14
C THR A 86 -21.93 12.42 -23.37
N ASN A 87 -21.85 13.10 -24.52
CA ASN A 87 -20.78 14.05 -24.78
C ASN A 87 -20.84 15.19 -23.77
N THR A 88 -19.91 15.22 -22.82
CA THR A 88 -20.05 16.14 -21.71
C THR A 88 -18.69 16.54 -21.14
N PHE A 89 -17.56 16.37 -21.88
CA PHE A 89 -16.24 16.22 -21.25
C PHE A 89 -16.00 17.15 -20.06
N GLY A 90 -15.83 18.43 -20.32
CA GLY A 90 -15.58 19.44 -19.31
C GLY A 90 -16.77 19.92 -18.46
N ALA A 91 -17.90 19.21 -18.33
CA ALA A 91 -19.14 19.76 -17.75
C ALA A 91 -19.16 19.86 -16.22
N ASN A 92 -18.38 20.81 -15.70
CA ASN A 92 -17.92 20.79 -14.32
C ASN A 92 -17.36 22.16 -13.86
N LEU A 93 -17.04 22.35 -12.56
CA LEU A 93 -16.69 23.66 -11.96
C LEU A 93 -15.49 24.38 -12.61
N THR A 94 -14.64 23.67 -13.33
CA THR A 94 -13.27 24.12 -13.58
C THR A 94 -12.76 23.80 -14.98
N ALA A 95 -13.19 22.70 -15.64
CA ALA A 95 -13.03 22.57 -17.09
C ALA A 95 -13.88 23.64 -17.76
N LEU A 96 -15.16 23.77 -17.41
CA LEU A 96 -15.90 24.99 -17.73
C LEU A 96 -15.28 26.25 -17.07
N GLY A 97 -14.60 26.12 -15.93
CA GLY A 97 -13.87 27.23 -15.29
C GLY A 97 -12.64 27.74 -16.04
N GLU A 98 -12.00 26.97 -16.92
CA GLU A 98 -10.98 27.48 -17.85
C GLU A 98 -11.58 28.23 -19.03
N TYR A 99 -12.85 27.97 -19.31
CA TYR A 99 -13.64 28.64 -20.32
C TYR A 99 -14.53 29.77 -19.74
N ASP A 100 -14.34 30.16 -18.47
CA ASP A 100 -15.15 31.15 -17.71
C ASP A 100 -16.67 30.85 -17.68
N ILE A 101 -17.07 29.59 -17.87
CA ILE A 101 -18.47 29.12 -17.95
C ILE A 101 -18.96 28.07 -16.92
N PRO A 102 -18.42 27.94 -15.68
CA PRO A 102 -18.87 26.91 -14.73
C PRO A 102 -20.33 27.02 -14.30
N GLN A 103 -20.93 28.21 -14.41
CA GLN A 103 -22.37 28.42 -14.30
C GLN A 103 -23.23 27.65 -15.34
N ARG A 104 -22.61 27.00 -16.34
CA ARG A 104 -23.28 26.20 -17.38
C ARG A 104 -23.22 24.69 -17.13
N THR A 105 -22.61 24.21 -16.04
CA THR A 105 -22.47 22.76 -15.73
C THR A 105 -23.77 21.98 -15.96
N ALA A 106 -24.85 22.35 -15.28
CA ALA A 106 -26.15 21.68 -15.42
C ALA A 106 -26.77 21.82 -16.83
N GLU A 107 -26.58 22.96 -17.50
CA GLU A 107 -27.09 23.23 -18.85
C GLU A 107 -26.48 22.27 -19.87
N LEU A 108 -25.16 22.14 -19.86
CA LEU A 108 -24.42 21.32 -20.82
C LEU A 108 -24.59 19.82 -20.52
N SER A 109 -24.73 19.46 -19.23
CA SER A 109 -25.03 18.10 -18.77
C SER A 109 -26.43 17.63 -19.23
N GLU A 110 -27.46 18.45 -18.99
CA GLU A 110 -28.83 18.13 -19.44
C GLU A 110 -28.90 18.03 -20.98
N ALA A 111 -28.19 18.91 -21.69
CA ALA A 111 -28.14 18.90 -23.15
C ALA A 111 -27.45 17.65 -23.73
N GLY A 112 -26.28 17.26 -23.19
CA GLY A 112 -25.55 16.07 -23.62
C GLY A 112 -26.36 14.79 -23.42
N ALA A 113 -26.86 14.58 -22.20
CA ALA A 113 -27.68 13.41 -21.87
C ALA A 113 -28.98 13.33 -22.68
N ARG A 114 -29.60 14.48 -22.98
CA ARG A 114 -30.79 14.55 -23.86
C ARG A 114 -30.49 14.09 -25.28
N ILE A 115 -29.36 14.48 -25.88
CA ILE A 115 -28.99 14.08 -27.25
C ILE A 115 -28.74 12.57 -27.31
N ALA A 116 -27.97 12.02 -26.36
CA ALA A 116 -27.73 10.60 -26.24
C ALA A 116 -29.05 9.82 -26.08
N ARG A 117 -29.95 10.26 -25.19
CA ARG A 117 -31.22 9.57 -24.88
C ARG A 117 -32.20 9.58 -26.05
N GLU A 118 -32.31 10.70 -26.76
CA GLU A 118 -33.11 10.77 -27.99
C GLU A 118 -32.55 9.84 -29.08
N THR A 119 -31.23 9.77 -29.23
CA THR A 119 -30.59 8.87 -30.21
C THR A 119 -30.78 7.41 -29.83
N ALA A 120 -30.63 7.07 -28.55
CA ALA A 120 -30.86 5.74 -28.01
C ALA A 120 -32.33 5.29 -28.18
N ASP A 121 -33.30 6.20 -27.99
CA ASP A 121 -34.72 5.95 -28.25
C ASP A 121 -35.02 5.78 -29.75
N GLU A 122 -34.40 6.58 -30.62
CA GLU A 122 -34.49 6.40 -32.08
C GLU A 122 -34.01 4.99 -32.49
N TYR A 123 -32.88 4.52 -31.96
CA TYR A 123 -32.34 3.20 -32.31
C TYR A 123 -33.17 2.05 -31.74
N ALA A 124 -33.61 2.14 -30.48
CA ALA A 124 -34.52 1.17 -29.89
C ALA A 124 -35.87 1.07 -30.64
N ALA A 125 -36.36 2.18 -31.20
CA ALA A 125 -37.54 2.20 -32.06
C ALA A 125 -37.30 1.62 -33.47
N ARG A 126 -36.05 1.58 -33.95
CA ARG A 126 -35.65 0.99 -35.25
C ARG A 126 -35.44 -0.52 -35.18
N ASP A 127 -34.73 -1.03 -34.17
CA ASP A 127 -34.33 -2.45 -34.07
C ASP A 127 -35.04 -3.26 -32.97
N GLY A 128 -35.75 -2.60 -32.04
CA GLY A 128 -36.48 -3.25 -30.96
C GLY A 128 -35.62 -3.76 -29.79
N ARG A 129 -34.30 -3.53 -29.80
CA ARG A 129 -33.41 -3.79 -28.65
C ARG A 129 -33.39 -2.55 -27.76
N GLN A 130 -33.44 -2.75 -26.44
CA GLN A 130 -33.21 -1.67 -25.48
C GLN A 130 -31.84 -1.00 -25.74
N ARG A 131 -31.76 0.31 -25.53
CA ARG A 131 -30.50 1.06 -25.45
C ARG A 131 -30.45 1.89 -24.18
N TRP A 132 -29.29 1.97 -23.56
CA TRP A 132 -29.06 2.77 -22.35
C TRP A 132 -28.18 3.98 -22.63
N VAL A 133 -28.39 5.02 -21.84
CA VAL A 133 -27.50 6.18 -21.75
C VAL A 133 -26.77 6.08 -20.43
N LEU A 134 -25.46 6.03 -20.50
CA LEU A 134 -24.59 6.03 -19.35
C LEU A 134 -24.10 7.49 -19.22
N GLY A 135 -24.59 8.17 -18.18
CA GLY A 135 -24.72 9.64 -18.20
C GLY A 135 -23.79 10.34 -17.23
N SER A 136 -23.21 11.43 -17.74
CA SER A 136 -21.78 11.74 -17.74
C SER A 136 -21.21 12.76 -16.76
N ILE A 137 -20.27 12.33 -15.93
CA ILE A 137 -19.81 13.05 -14.75
C ILE A 137 -18.29 12.85 -14.57
N GLY A 138 -17.45 13.79 -14.10
CA GLY A 138 -15.99 13.69 -14.31
C GLY A 138 -15.05 14.66 -13.57
N PRO A 139 -13.91 15.15 -14.15
CA PRO A 139 -12.61 15.16 -13.45
C PRO A 139 -11.57 16.33 -13.49
N GLY A 140 -11.20 16.95 -14.63
CA GLY A 140 -10.09 17.93 -14.90
C GLY A 140 -8.70 17.97 -14.15
N THR A 141 -8.30 19.10 -13.52
CA THR A 141 -6.86 19.42 -13.14
C THR A 141 -6.23 20.62 -12.21
N LYS A 142 -6.49 21.61 -11.26
CA LYS A 142 -7.29 22.40 -10.20
C LYS A 142 -7.66 21.83 -8.77
N LEU A 143 -6.74 21.32 -7.94
CA LEU A 143 -6.93 20.28 -6.88
C LEU A 143 -7.32 20.57 -5.37
N PRO A 144 -8.58 20.43 -4.87
CA PRO A 144 -9.06 20.39 -3.46
C PRO A 144 -8.14 20.19 -2.24
N THR A 145 -8.02 19.05 -1.53
CA THR A 145 -7.10 18.90 -0.36
C THR A 145 -5.60 18.96 -0.67
N LEU A 146 -5.27 19.66 -1.74
CA LEU A 146 -4.00 20.33 -1.97
C LEU A 146 -4.16 21.85 -1.96
N GLY A 147 -5.29 22.40 -2.43
CA GLY A 147 -5.98 23.57 -1.86
C GLY A 147 -6.06 24.86 -2.67
N HIS A 148 -7.28 25.24 -3.08
CA HIS A 148 -7.72 26.57 -3.54
C HIS A 148 -9.24 26.60 -3.80
N THR A 149 -9.77 25.68 -4.61
CA THR A 149 -11.06 24.99 -4.35
C THR A 149 -10.84 23.84 -3.36
N THR A 150 -11.90 23.26 -2.82
CA THR A 150 -11.88 22.44 -1.58
C THR A 150 -12.95 21.35 -1.62
N PHE A 151 -12.88 20.31 -0.78
CA PHE A 151 -13.84 19.17 -0.78
C PHE A 151 -15.32 19.57 -0.86
N THR A 152 -15.73 20.54 -0.06
CA THR A 152 -17.11 21.03 -0.06
C THR A 152 -17.39 21.86 -1.31
N ALA A 153 -16.51 22.81 -1.66
CA ALA A 153 -16.66 23.66 -2.84
C ALA A 153 -16.62 22.88 -4.15
N ILE A 154 -16.01 21.70 -4.13
CA ILE A 154 -16.16 20.74 -5.20
C ILE A 154 -17.54 20.09 -5.13
N ARG A 155 -17.78 19.07 -4.29
CA ARG A 155 -19.01 18.27 -4.19
C ARG A 155 -20.29 18.96 -4.67
N ASP A 156 -20.55 20.15 -4.13
CA ASP A 156 -21.76 20.94 -4.34
C ASP A 156 -21.94 21.46 -5.79
N ALA A 157 -20.88 21.57 -6.57
CA ALA A 157 -20.93 21.92 -7.99
C ALA A 157 -21.12 20.72 -8.93
N TYR A 158 -21.33 19.52 -8.39
CA TYR A 158 -21.60 18.32 -9.19
C TYR A 158 -22.86 17.59 -8.92
N GLN A 159 -23.42 17.79 -7.73
CA GLN A 159 -24.86 17.66 -7.57
C GLN A 159 -25.55 18.36 -8.76
N GLN A 160 -24.99 19.49 -9.24
CA GLN A 160 -25.40 20.21 -10.44
C GLN A 160 -25.14 19.51 -11.79
N ASN A 161 -24.06 18.73 -11.96
CA ASN A 161 -23.90 17.89 -13.16
C ASN A 161 -24.89 16.71 -13.09
N ALA A 162 -24.82 15.93 -12.02
CA ALA A 162 -25.64 14.74 -11.78
C ALA A 162 -27.14 15.02 -11.90
N GLU A 163 -27.64 16.11 -11.29
CA GLU A 163 -29.02 16.58 -11.44
C GLU A 163 -29.34 16.90 -12.92
N GLY A 164 -28.41 17.53 -13.65
CA GLY A 164 -28.54 17.83 -15.07
C GLY A 164 -28.67 16.57 -15.94
N LEU A 165 -27.86 15.55 -15.72
CA LEU A 165 -27.92 14.28 -16.46
C LEU A 165 -29.18 13.46 -16.15
N LEU A 166 -29.54 13.37 -14.87
CA LEU A 166 -30.78 12.74 -14.43
C LEU A 166 -32.01 13.45 -15.02
N ALA A 167 -31.93 14.78 -15.24
CA ALA A 167 -32.94 15.56 -15.96
C ALA A 167 -32.87 15.38 -17.50
N GLY A 168 -31.68 15.17 -18.06
CA GLY A 168 -31.47 14.86 -19.48
C GLY A 168 -31.94 13.46 -19.88
N GLY A 169 -31.89 12.50 -18.95
CA GLY A 169 -32.45 11.15 -19.09
C GLY A 169 -31.44 10.01 -19.04
N ALA A 170 -30.32 10.20 -18.35
CA ALA A 170 -29.34 9.14 -18.04
C ALA A 170 -29.98 7.92 -17.35
N ASP A 171 -29.47 6.72 -17.66
CA ASP A 171 -29.93 5.44 -17.11
C ASP A 171 -28.97 4.83 -16.09
N ALA A 172 -27.71 5.25 -16.12
CA ALA A 172 -26.75 5.16 -15.02
C ALA A 172 -26.21 6.57 -14.78
N LEU A 173 -25.91 6.89 -13.51
CA LEU A 173 -24.92 7.93 -13.25
C LEU A 173 -23.61 7.20 -13.32
N LEU A 174 -23.01 7.40 -14.47
CA LEU A 174 -21.75 6.82 -14.86
C LEU A 174 -20.89 7.99 -15.29
N VAL A 175 -19.59 7.92 -15.04
CA VAL A 175 -18.92 9.09 -14.50
C VAL A 175 -17.39 9.02 -14.85
N GLU A 176 -16.74 9.63 -15.88
CA GLU A 176 -15.29 9.45 -16.27
C GLU A 176 -14.11 10.24 -15.60
N THR A 177 -12.96 9.56 -15.59
CA THR A 177 -11.58 9.92 -15.24
C THR A 177 -11.13 10.76 -13.99
N THR A 178 -11.70 10.77 -12.78
CA THR A 178 -11.35 11.71 -11.68
C THR A 178 -10.16 11.40 -10.76
N GLN A 179 -9.11 12.18 -10.81
CA GLN A 179 -7.83 11.68 -10.34
C GLN A 179 -7.48 11.75 -8.85
N ASP A 180 -8.05 10.89 -8.00
CA ASP A 180 -7.67 10.31 -6.67
C ASP A 180 -8.90 9.70 -5.99
N LEU A 181 -9.16 9.80 -4.69
CA LEU A 181 -10.42 9.30 -4.14
C LEU A 181 -11.32 10.31 -3.35
N LEU A 182 -10.91 11.51 -2.90
CA LEU A 182 -11.70 12.45 -2.06
C LEU A 182 -12.27 13.63 -2.84
N GLN A 183 -12.00 13.75 -4.14
CA GLN A 183 -13.05 14.25 -5.02
C GLN A 183 -14.11 13.15 -4.98
N THR A 184 -13.77 11.90 -5.28
CA THR A 184 -14.75 10.83 -5.41
C THR A 184 -15.57 10.66 -4.13
N LYS A 185 -15.06 10.74 -2.90
CA LYS A 185 -15.96 10.75 -1.73
C LYS A 185 -17.00 11.86 -1.83
N ALA A 186 -16.58 13.08 -2.16
CA ALA A 186 -17.36 14.28 -2.45
C ALA A 186 -18.27 14.15 -3.69
N SER A 187 -18.79 12.95 -3.94
CA SER A 187 -19.22 12.53 -5.26
C SER A 187 -20.09 11.27 -5.22
N VAL A 188 -19.81 10.19 -4.46
CA VAL A 188 -20.95 9.27 -4.16
C VAL A 188 -21.83 10.04 -3.20
N ILE A 189 -21.21 10.86 -2.34
CA ILE A 189 -21.93 11.83 -1.53
C ILE A 189 -22.83 12.71 -2.40
N ALA A 190 -22.33 13.44 -3.40
CA ALA A 190 -23.22 14.32 -4.16
C ALA A 190 -24.12 13.58 -5.18
N ALA A 191 -23.75 12.39 -5.67
CA ALA A 191 -24.52 11.68 -6.71
C ALA A 191 -25.66 10.93 -6.05
N ARG A 192 -25.43 10.43 -4.83
CA ARG A 192 -26.52 10.09 -3.91
C ARG A 192 -27.34 11.31 -3.58
N ARG A 193 -26.79 12.49 -3.25
CA ARG A 193 -27.61 13.70 -3.03
C ARG A 193 -28.41 14.11 -4.28
N ALA A 194 -27.91 13.88 -5.49
CA ALA A 194 -28.59 14.15 -6.76
C ALA A 194 -29.68 13.11 -7.03
N MET A 195 -29.44 11.82 -6.76
CA MET A 195 -30.45 10.75 -6.80
C MET A 195 -31.53 10.94 -5.71
N GLU A 196 -31.15 11.34 -4.50
CA GLU A 196 -32.04 11.74 -3.41
C GLU A 196 -32.91 12.94 -3.81
N THR A 197 -32.30 13.96 -4.43
CA THR A 197 -32.98 15.17 -4.92
C THR A 197 -33.90 14.88 -6.11
N ALA A 198 -33.50 13.98 -7.01
CA ALA A 198 -34.31 13.49 -8.13
C ALA A 198 -35.42 12.50 -7.69
N GLY A 199 -35.25 11.88 -6.51
CA GLY A 199 -36.19 10.91 -5.94
C GLY A 199 -36.11 9.50 -6.56
N TYR A 200 -35.02 9.17 -7.26
CA TYR A 200 -34.78 7.83 -7.80
C TYR A 200 -33.29 7.52 -7.92
N GLU A 201 -32.94 6.26 -7.69
CA GLU A 201 -31.58 5.76 -7.88
C GLU A 201 -31.41 5.12 -9.24
N VAL A 202 -30.26 5.36 -9.84
CA VAL A 202 -29.74 4.66 -11.02
C VAL A 202 -28.50 3.86 -10.61
N PRO A 203 -27.98 2.92 -11.43
CA PRO A 203 -26.63 2.42 -11.23
C PRO A 203 -25.67 3.57 -11.03
N LEU A 204 -24.99 3.58 -9.89
CA LEU A 204 -23.87 4.48 -9.65
C LEU A 204 -22.64 3.71 -10.08
N ILE A 205 -22.16 4.05 -11.27
CA ILE A 205 -21.17 3.28 -12.01
C ILE A 205 -19.90 4.11 -12.20
N VAL A 206 -18.83 3.38 -12.06
CA VAL A 206 -17.70 3.76 -11.25
C VAL A 206 -16.52 2.97 -11.79
N SER A 207 -15.38 3.58 -11.89
CA SER A 207 -14.21 3.12 -12.64
C SER A 207 -13.27 4.28 -12.52
N VAL A 208 -12.26 4.34 -13.38
CA VAL A 208 -10.94 4.83 -12.98
C VAL A 208 -9.94 4.79 -14.10
N THR A 209 -8.62 4.77 -13.90
CA THR A 209 -7.53 5.19 -14.78
C THR A 209 -6.28 5.02 -13.88
N VAL A 210 -5.14 4.64 -14.44
CA VAL A 210 -3.93 4.14 -13.78
C VAL A 210 -2.60 4.12 -14.58
N GLU A 211 -1.67 5.07 -14.54
CA GLU A 211 -0.50 5.08 -15.46
C GLU A 211 0.72 4.17 -15.26
N THR A 212 1.83 4.63 -15.83
CA THR A 212 2.93 3.90 -16.43
C THR A 212 3.82 3.15 -15.49
N THR A 213 3.67 3.38 -14.20
CA THR A 213 4.38 2.60 -13.21
C THR A 213 3.53 1.42 -12.75
N GLY A 214 2.64 0.93 -13.63
CA GLY A 214 1.60 -0.02 -13.28
C GLY A 214 0.70 0.59 -12.22
N THR A 215 0.45 1.91 -12.30
CA THR A 215 -0.25 2.71 -11.29
C THR A 215 -0.80 4.05 -11.77
N MET A 216 -1.92 4.57 -11.24
CA MET A 216 -2.47 5.97 -11.21
C MET A 216 -1.54 7.15 -11.50
N LEU A 217 -2.05 8.36 -11.91
CA LEU A 217 -1.41 9.66 -11.54
C LEU A 217 -0.84 9.44 -10.06
N LEU A 218 -1.49 9.29 -8.89
CA LEU A 218 -0.81 9.32 -7.54
C LEU A 218 -0.57 7.93 -6.97
N GLY A 219 0.43 7.82 -6.08
CA GLY A 219 0.83 6.78 -5.09
C GLY A 219 -0.22 6.02 -4.30
N SER A 220 -1.19 5.50 -5.02
CA SER A 220 -2.48 5.08 -4.58
C SER A 220 -2.85 3.69 -5.09
N GLU A 221 -2.42 2.58 -4.50
CA GLU A 221 -2.39 1.23 -5.09
C GLU A 221 -3.66 0.38 -5.05
N ILE A 222 -3.62 -0.94 -5.28
CA ILE A 222 -4.72 -1.91 -5.07
C ILE A 222 -5.42 -1.95 -3.64
N GLY A 223 -4.96 -2.73 -2.63
CA GLY A 223 -5.51 -3.19 -1.30
C GLY A 223 -6.20 -2.29 -0.22
N ALA A 224 -6.15 -0.96 -0.30
CA ALA A 224 -7.11 0.05 0.23
C ALA A 224 -7.39 1.30 -0.63
N ALA A 225 -7.46 1.12 -1.95
CA ALA A 225 -8.33 1.88 -2.82
C ALA A 225 -9.80 1.67 -2.48
N LEU A 226 -10.53 0.72 -3.04
CA LEU A 226 -11.86 0.27 -2.61
C LEU A 226 -11.93 -0.39 -1.20
N THR A 227 -10.89 -0.30 -0.33
CA THR A 227 -10.93 -0.46 1.14
C THR A 227 -10.92 0.89 1.84
N ALA A 228 -10.63 1.99 1.14
CA ALA A 228 -11.41 3.21 1.27
C ALA A 228 -12.89 3.03 0.90
N LEU A 229 -13.17 2.17 -0.10
CA LEU A 229 -14.20 2.49 -1.10
C LEU A 229 -15.02 1.28 -1.72
N GLU A 230 -15.62 0.33 -0.97
CA GLU A 230 -16.91 -0.42 -1.27
C GLU A 230 -18.16 -0.12 -0.37
N PRO A 231 -18.05 0.14 0.96
CA PRO A 231 -19.04 0.80 1.83
C PRO A 231 -19.74 2.17 1.58
N LEU A 232 -19.25 3.15 0.81
CA LEU A 232 -20.09 4.18 0.15
C LEU A 232 -21.14 3.54 -0.81
N GLY A 233 -21.04 2.23 -1.10
CA GLY A 233 -22.18 1.34 -1.32
C GLY A 233 -22.82 1.36 -2.72
N ILE A 234 -22.02 1.54 -3.77
CA ILE A 234 -22.55 1.63 -5.16
C ILE A 234 -22.93 0.27 -5.76
N ASP A 235 -23.13 0.27 -7.08
CA ASP A 235 -23.18 -0.90 -7.95
C ASP A 235 -21.82 -1.40 -8.51
N MET A 236 -20.86 -0.52 -8.88
CA MET A 236 -19.99 -0.84 -10.02
C MET A 236 -18.64 -0.04 -10.32
N ILE A 237 -17.42 -0.19 -9.64
CA ILE A 237 -15.94 0.09 -10.10
C ILE A 237 -15.18 -0.62 -11.29
N GLY A 238 -14.67 0.03 -12.34
CA GLY A 238 -13.65 -0.50 -13.27
C GLY A 238 -12.25 0.09 -12.99
N LEU A 239 -11.41 0.34 -14.02
CA LEU A 239 -10.15 1.16 -14.12
C LEU A 239 -10.11 2.14 -15.29
N ASN A 240 -8.95 2.54 -15.85
CA ASN A 240 -8.67 2.96 -17.23
C ASN A 240 -8.66 4.40 -17.87
N CYS A 241 -8.09 4.57 -19.07
CA CYS A 241 -7.40 5.75 -19.68
C CYS A 241 -5.98 6.01 -19.13
N ALA A 242 -4.89 6.24 -19.97
CA ALA A 242 -3.40 5.77 -20.19
C ALA A 242 -2.78 4.45 -20.93
N THR A 243 -3.47 3.47 -21.58
CA THR A 243 -2.98 2.11 -22.07
C THR A 243 -3.46 1.54 -23.47
N GLY A 244 -2.77 0.54 -24.16
CA GLY A 244 -2.99 -0.40 -25.39
C GLY A 244 -2.69 -1.98 -25.40
N PRO A 245 -3.66 -2.97 -25.61
CA PRO A 245 -4.09 -4.20 -24.80
C PRO A 245 -3.34 -5.27 -23.97
N ALA A 246 -2.07 -5.62 -24.12
CA ALA A 246 -1.59 -6.84 -23.45
C ALA A 246 -1.40 -6.66 -21.93
N GLU A 247 -0.58 -5.68 -21.59
CA GLU A 247 -0.22 -5.35 -20.23
C GLU A 247 -1.41 -4.60 -19.61
N MET A 248 -2.40 -5.29 -19.06
CA MET A 248 -3.47 -4.80 -18.14
C MET A 248 -3.94 -5.93 -17.24
N SER A 249 -4.31 -7.01 -17.94
CA SER A 249 -4.41 -8.42 -17.59
C SER A 249 -4.08 -8.84 -16.16
N GLU A 250 -2.93 -8.46 -15.60
CA GLU A 250 -2.63 -8.84 -14.22
C GLU A 250 -3.59 -8.17 -13.21
N HIS A 251 -4.04 -6.92 -13.42
CA HIS A 251 -5.09 -6.32 -12.57
C HIS A 251 -6.38 -7.09 -12.73
N LEU A 252 -6.82 -7.25 -13.96
CA LEU A 252 -7.90 -8.13 -14.44
C LEU A 252 -7.99 -9.41 -13.61
N ARG A 253 -6.86 -10.10 -13.51
CA ARG A 253 -6.72 -11.37 -12.82
C ARG A 253 -7.02 -11.38 -11.34
N HIS A 254 -6.69 -10.30 -10.67
CA HIS A 254 -6.81 -10.23 -9.25
C HIS A 254 -8.12 -9.42 -8.96
N LEU A 255 -8.63 -8.61 -9.91
CA LEU A 255 -10.00 -8.04 -9.84
C LEU A 255 -11.07 -9.13 -9.91
N ALA A 256 -10.65 -10.34 -10.26
CA ALA A 256 -11.37 -11.57 -10.05
C ALA A 256 -11.39 -12.13 -8.60
N ARG A 257 -10.97 -11.44 -7.50
CA ARG A 257 -10.69 -12.12 -6.19
C ARG A 257 -11.24 -11.59 -4.81
N HIS A 258 -10.99 -10.37 -4.35
CA HIS A 258 -11.56 -9.65 -3.15
C HIS A 258 -13.15 -9.33 -3.07
N SER A 259 -13.70 -8.14 -3.51
CA SER A 259 -15.06 -7.44 -3.46
C SER A 259 -16.33 -8.18 -3.95
N ARG A 260 -17.53 -7.61 -3.76
CA ARG A 260 -18.82 -8.33 -3.68
C ARG A 260 -19.80 -8.34 -4.91
N ILE A 261 -19.88 -7.35 -5.82
CA ILE A 261 -20.87 -7.18 -6.96
C ILE A 261 -20.44 -7.44 -8.46
N GLN A 262 -20.20 -6.52 -9.45
CA GLN A 262 -20.03 -6.91 -10.91
C GLN A 262 -19.22 -5.97 -11.88
N LEU A 263 -18.11 -6.43 -12.53
CA LEU A 263 -17.11 -5.64 -13.36
C LEU A 263 -17.50 -5.19 -14.78
N SER A 264 -16.75 -4.25 -15.41
CA SER A 264 -17.02 -3.73 -16.77
C SER A 264 -15.95 -2.81 -17.38
N CYS A 265 -15.91 -2.72 -18.71
CA CYS A 265 -14.73 -2.62 -19.58
C CYS A 265 -14.97 -1.79 -20.82
N MET A 266 -13.93 -1.38 -21.55
CA MET A 266 -14.06 -0.45 -22.69
C MET A 266 -12.85 -0.18 -23.64
N PRO A 267 -11.99 -1.10 -24.13
CA PRO A 267 -10.57 -0.79 -24.41
C PRO A 267 -10.34 0.13 -25.61
N ASN A 268 -9.26 0.92 -25.58
CA ASN A 268 -8.79 1.76 -26.67
C ASN A 268 -7.86 0.96 -27.61
N ALA A 269 -7.39 1.63 -28.68
CA ALA A 269 -6.66 1.06 -29.80
C ALA A 269 -5.10 1.26 -29.84
N GLY A 270 -4.36 0.86 -28.81
CA GLY A 270 -2.91 0.67 -28.87
C GLY A 270 -2.04 1.91 -28.63
N LEU A 271 -0.89 1.67 -28.00
CA LEU A 271 0.01 2.68 -27.45
C LEU A 271 0.33 3.80 -28.47
N PRO A 272 0.46 5.08 -28.07
CA PRO A 272 0.42 6.20 -28.96
C PRO A 272 1.64 6.21 -29.83
N VAL A 273 1.42 6.63 -31.05
CA VAL A 273 2.48 7.18 -31.87
C VAL A 273 2.07 8.61 -32.20
N LEU A 274 2.72 9.60 -31.58
CA LEU A 274 2.65 10.98 -32.05
C LEU A 274 3.19 10.99 -33.49
N THR A 275 2.31 11.29 -34.46
CA THR A 275 2.66 11.31 -35.89
C THR A 275 2.83 12.75 -36.38
N LYS A 276 2.70 12.97 -37.69
CA LYS A 276 2.69 14.31 -38.29
C LYS A 276 1.28 14.87 -38.45
N ASP A 277 0.27 14.03 -38.25
CA ASP A 277 -1.11 14.24 -38.70
C ASP A 277 -2.13 14.14 -37.53
N GLY A 278 -1.64 14.21 -36.28
CA GLY A 278 -2.33 13.80 -35.05
C GLY A 278 -1.46 12.77 -34.30
N ALA A 279 -1.89 12.25 -33.15
CA ALA A 279 -1.35 10.97 -32.69
C ALA A 279 -2.13 9.78 -33.28
N HIS A 280 -1.62 8.57 -33.13
CA HIS A 280 -2.07 7.38 -33.85
C HIS A 280 -1.97 6.11 -33.00
N TYR A 281 -2.80 5.12 -33.38
CA TYR A 281 -3.34 4.07 -32.54
C TYR A 281 -3.11 2.73 -33.24
N PRO A 282 -1.99 2.05 -32.90
CA PRO A 282 -1.49 0.89 -33.62
C PRO A 282 -2.23 -0.41 -33.34
N LEU A 283 -3.03 -0.52 -32.26
CA LEU A 283 -3.82 -1.72 -32.07
C LEU A 283 -4.99 -1.71 -33.04
N THR A 284 -5.32 -2.89 -33.55
CA THR A 284 -6.39 -3.10 -34.49
C THR A 284 -7.66 -3.63 -33.83
N ALA A 285 -8.81 -3.41 -34.47
CA ALA A 285 -10.11 -3.93 -34.06
C ALA A 285 -10.15 -5.45 -33.70
N PRO A 286 -9.42 -6.35 -34.40
CA PRO A 286 -9.30 -7.75 -33.98
C PRO A 286 -8.63 -7.93 -32.62
N GLU A 287 -7.48 -7.30 -32.39
CA GLU A 287 -6.69 -7.45 -31.15
C GLU A 287 -7.44 -6.85 -29.96
N LEU A 288 -8.26 -5.82 -30.23
CA LEU A 288 -9.20 -5.26 -29.26
C LEU A 288 -10.28 -6.26 -28.84
N ALA A 289 -10.89 -6.93 -29.82
CA ALA A 289 -11.92 -7.93 -29.59
C ALA A 289 -11.36 -9.20 -28.93
N ASP A 290 -10.14 -9.60 -29.28
CA ASP A 290 -9.40 -10.69 -28.63
C ASP A 290 -9.18 -10.38 -27.14
N ALA A 291 -8.74 -9.17 -26.82
CA ALA A 291 -8.61 -8.71 -25.44
C ALA A 291 -9.96 -8.77 -24.71
N GLN A 292 -11.04 -8.22 -25.28
CA GLN A 292 -12.37 -8.25 -24.64
C GLN A 292 -12.96 -9.64 -24.44
N GLU A 293 -12.73 -10.56 -25.37
CA GLU A 293 -13.12 -11.96 -25.16
C GLU A 293 -12.30 -12.60 -24.03
N ASN A 294 -10.97 -12.48 -24.06
CA ASN A 294 -10.09 -13.02 -23.02
C ASN A 294 -10.50 -12.48 -21.65
N PHE A 295 -10.81 -11.19 -21.59
CA PHE A 295 -11.15 -10.53 -20.35
C PHE A 295 -12.45 -11.11 -19.79
N VAL A 296 -13.56 -11.02 -20.54
CA VAL A 296 -14.90 -11.56 -20.18
C VAL A 296 -14.82 -13.00 -19.67
N ARG A 297 -13.93 -13.81 -20.25
CA ARG A 297 -13.72 -15.24 -19.92
C ARG A 297 -12.88 -15.47 -18.66
N GLU A 298 -11.62 -15.04 -18.65
CA GLU A 298 -10.67 -15.35 -17.58
C GLU A 298 -11.07 -14.69 -16.26
N TYR A 299 -11.76 -13.56 -16.36
CA TYR A 299 -11.87 -12.65 -15.24
C TYR A 299 -13.33 -12.36 -14.85
N GLY A 300 -14.28 -12.24 -15.79
CA GLY A 300 -15.74 -12.33 -15.54
C GLY A 300 -16.57 -11.02 -15.62
N LEU A 301 -16.31 -10.21 -16.65
CA LEU A 301 -16.79 -8.83 -16.84
C LEU A 301 -18.22 -8.76 -17.36
N SER A 302 -19.01 -7.78 -16.92
CA SER A 302 -20.43 -7.58 -17.28
C SER A 302 -20.75 -6.44 -18.25
N LEU A 303 -19.83 -5.53 -18.55
CA LEU A 303 -20.03 -4.49 -19.57
C LEU A 303 -18.69 -4.25 -20.30
N VAL A 304 -18.69 -3.92 -21.60
CA VAL A 304 -17.50 -3.77 -22.47
C VAL A 304 -17.73 -2.69 -23.55
N GLY A 305 -17.00 -1.58 -23.65
CA GLY A 305 -17.05 -0.58 -24.75
C GLY A 305 -15.71 -0.40 -25.45
N GLY A 306 -15.23 0.84 -25.60
CA GLY A 306 -14.00 1.12 -26.32
C GLY A 306 -13.64 2.59 -26.47
N CYS A 307 -12.86 3.30 -25.63
CA CYS A 307 -12.77 4.75 -25.93
C CYS A 307 -11.89 5.08 -27.15
N CYS A 308 -11.64 6.36 -27.30
CA CYS A 308 -10.42 6.97 -27.81
C CYS A 308 -9.45 6.05 -28.61
N GLY A 309 -9.36 6.24 -29.91
CA GLY A 309 -8.52 5.42 -30.79
C GLY A 309 -9.28 4.19 -31.26
N THR A 310 -10.18 3.65 -30.43
CA THR A 310 -11.28 2.92 -31.04
C THR A 310 -12.15 3.86 -31.89
N THR A 311 -12.94 3.19 -32.72
CA THR A 311 -13.86 3.76 -33.68
C THR A 311 -15.03 2.79 -33.83
N PRO A 312 -16.11 3.14 -34.56
CA PRO A 312 -17.19 2.20 -34.83
C PRO A 312 -16.76 0.82 -35.39
N GLU A 313 -15.64 0.68 -36.11
CA GLU A 313 -15.14 -0.64 -36.56
C GLU A 313 -14.55 -1.49 -35.43
N HIS A 314 -13.88 -0.86 -34.47
CA HIS A 314 -13.38 -1.52 -33.26
C HIS A 314 -14.53 -2.05 -32.41
N LEU A 315 -15.51 -1.19 -32.10
CA LEU A 315 -16.70 -1.61 -31.35
C LEU A 315 -17.48 -2.67 -32.10
N ARG A 316 -17.59 -2.59 -33.43
CA ARG A 316 -18.25 -3.63 -34.24
C ARG A 316 -17.60 -5.00 -34.04
N GLN A 317 -16.27 -5.10 -33.91
CA GLN A 317 -15.58 -6.37 -33.65
C GLN A 317 -15.68 -6.83 -32.19
N VAL A 318 -15.64 -5.91 -31.21
CA VAL A 318 -15.93 -6.22 -29.80
C VAL A 318 -17.35 -6.78 -29.69
N VAL A 319 -18.35 -6.08 -30.24
CA VAL A 319 -19.76 -6.52 -30.36
C VAL A 319 -19.88 -7.90 -31.01
N GLU A 320 -19.16 -8.17 -32.10
CA GLU A 320 -19.20 -9.45 -32.81
C GLU A 320 -18.64 -10.60 -31.95
N ARG A 321 -17.69 -10.32 -31.06
CA ARG A 321 -17.04 -11.35 -30.22
C ARG A 321 -17.73 -11.60 -28.89
N VAL A 322 -18.19 -10.55 -28.21
CA VAL A 322 -18.64 -10.63 -26.79
C VAL A 322 -20.15 -10.77 -26.60
N ARG A 323 -20.97 -10.44 -27.59
CA ARG A 323 -22.44 -10.35 -27.49
C ARG A 323 -23.12 -11.62 -26.98
N ASP A 324 -22.62 -12.78 -27.41
CA ASP A 324 -23.17 -14.10 -27.06
C ASP A 324 -22.43 -14.73 -25.84
N LEU A 325 -21.59 -13.96 -25.14
CA LEU A 325 -20.91 -14.41 -23.93
C LEU A 325 -21.72 -14.09 -22.67
N THR A 326 -21.73 -15.02 -21.74
CA THR A 326 -22.09 -14.78 -20.34
C THR A 326 -20.81 -14.43 -19.58
N PRO A 327 -20.80 -13.39 -18.72
CA PRO A 327 -19.72 -13.17 -17.78
C PRO A 327 -19.46 -14.43 -16.96
N THR A 328 -18.20 -14.80 -16.76
CA THR A 328 -17.86 -15.92 -15.88
C THR A 328 -18.45 -15.70 -14.48
N ALA A 329 -18.90 -16.78 -13.81
CA ALA A 329 -19.30 -16.77 -12.39
C ALA A 329 -18.12 -16.33 -11.50
N ARG A 330 -18.30 -16.16 -10.18
CA ARG A 330 -17.38 -15.31 -9.40
C ARG A 330 -17.25 -15.57 -7.88
N ASP A 331 -16.05 -15.90 -7.35
CA ASP A 331 -15.75 -16.12 -5.89
C ASP A 331 -15.09 -14.90 -5.20
N PRO A 332 -15.76 -14.22 -4.25
CA PRO A 332 -15.21 -13.12 -3.45
C PRO A 332 -14.72 -13.48 -2.04
N ARG A 333 -13.62 -12.87 -1.57
CA ARG A 333 -12.86 -13.33 -0.36
C ARG A 333 -12.55 -12.33 0.79
N PRO A 334 -13.34 -11.29 1.13
CA PRO A 334 -13.03 -10.22 2.11
C PRO A 334 -12.03 -10.37 3.33
N GLU A 335 -10.75 -9.91 3.24
CA GLU A 335 -10.04 -9.03 4.21
C GLU A 335 -10.71 -7.64 4.33
N PRO A 336 -11.17 -7.31 5.53
CA PRO A 336 -11.46 -5.94 5.92
C PRO A 336 -10.17 -5.20 6.28
N GLY A 337 -10.14 -3.90 6.07
CA GLY A 337 -9.01 -3.06 6.44
C GLY A 337 -9.35 -1.59 6.46
N ALA A 338 -8.32 -0.77 6.70
CA ALA A 338 -8.33 0.68 6.55
C ALA A 338 -7.22 1.14 5.60
N ALA A 339 -7.15 2.45 5.38
CA ALA A 339 -6.46 3.01 4.23
C ALA A 339 -5.66 4.29 4.55
N SER A 340 -4.37 4.34 4.23
CA SER A 340 -3.56 5.57 4.20
C SER A 340 -3.20 5.94 2.78
N LEU A 341 -2.87 7.19 2.47
CA LEU A 341 -2.46 7.47 1.10
C LEU A 341 -1.13 6.65 0.66
N TYR A 342 -0.40 5.83 1.49
CA TYR A 342 0.73 4.80 1.20
C TYR A 342 0.78 3.42 1.95
N GLN A 343 -0.07 3.06 2.93
CA GLN A 343 -0.29 1.66 3.32
C GLN A 343 -1.71 1.39 3.86
N SER A 344 -2.48 0.52 3.18
CA SER A 344 -3.64 -0.23 3.63
C SER A 344 -3.16 -1.21 4.61
N VAL A 345 -3.96 -1.35 5.65
CA VAL A 345 -3.71 -2.33 6.65
C VAL A 345 -4.97 -3.15 6.75
N PRO A 346 -4.93 -4.39 6.24
CA PRO A 346 -5.90 -5.41 6.63
C PRO A 346 -5.93 -5.44 8.15
N PHE A 347 -7.12 -5.42 8.75
CA PHE A 347 -7.24 -5.33 10.22
C PHE A 347 -6.64 -6.54 10.95
N ARG A 348 -6.36 -7.62 10.21
CA ARG A 348 -5.72 -8.86 10.68
C ARG A 348 -4.33 -8.98 10.09
N GLN A 349 -3.34 -9.27 10.94
CA GLN A 349 -1.94 -9.37 10.57
C GLN A 349 -1.46 -10.83 10.73
N ASP A 350 -0.82 -11.40 9.71
CA ASP A 350 -0.52 -12.84 9.66
C ASP A 350 0.48 -13.34 10.76
N THR A 351 1.18 -12.43 11.44
CA THR A 351 2.25 -12.77 12.41
C THR A 351 2.23 -11.96 13.72
N SER A 352 1.23 -11.09 13.91
CA SER A 352 1.16 -10.13 15.02
C SER A 352 -0.28 -9.60 15.19
N TYR A 353 -0.47 -8.65 16.10
CA TYR A 353 -1.58 -7.69 16.10
C TYR A 353 -1.24 -6.46 15.24
N MET A 354 -2.26 -5.74 14.78
CA MET A 354 -2.16 -4.43 14.15
C MET A 354 -1.90 -3.34 15.21
N ALA A 355 -0.68 -2.79 15.22
CA ALA A 355 -0.34 -1.69 16.11
C ALA A 355 -0.85 -0.33 15.57
N ILE A 356 -1.65 0.38 16.35
CA ILE A 356 -2.10 1.75 16.10
C ILE A 356 -1.25 2.69 16.96
N GLY A 357 -0.65 3.73 16.40
CA GLY A 357 0.27 4.62 17.11
C GLY A 357 -0.42 5.65 18.02
N GLU A 358 -0.13 5.60 19.33
CA GLU A 358 -0.75 6.46 20.38
C GLU A 358 -0.17 7.90 20.52
N ARG A 359 0.96 8.25 19.87
CA ARG A 359 1.76 9.46 20.18
C ARG A 359 1.18 10.74 19.57
N THR A 360 0.30 10.64 18.58
CA THR A 360 -0.27 11.72 17.77
C THR A 360 -1.58 12.27 18.36
N ASN A 361 -1.63 12.31 19.70
CA ASN A 361 -2.84 12.55 20.48
C ASN A 361 -2.63 13.70 21.49
N ALA A 362 -3.39 14.79 21.36
CA ALA A 362 -3.24 16.01 22.16
C ALA A 362 -3.48 15.80 23.67
N ASN A 363 -4.22 14.76 24.06
CA ASN A 363 -4.46 14.43 25.46
C ASN A 363 -3.35 13.52 26.00
N GLY A 364 -3.07 12.41 25.31
CA GLY A 364 -2.04 11.42 25.71
C GLY A 364 -0.60 11.91 25.62
N SER A 365 -0.29 12.81 24.69
CA SER A 365 1.09 13.12 24.29
C SER A 365 1.48 14.59 24.50
N LYS A 366 2.33 14.83 25.50
CA LYS A 366 2.83 16.18 25.83
C LYS A 366 3.58 16.85 24.68
N LYS A 367 4.46 16.12 23.96
CA LYS A 367 5.23 16.68 22.83
C LYS A 367 4.30 17.12 21.69
N PHE A 368 3.35 16.26 21.31
CA PHE A 368 2.37 16.55 20.27
C PHE A 368 1.51 17.76 20.65
N ARG A 369 0.94 17.77 21.85
CA ARG A 369 0.15 18.89 22.36
C ARG A 369 0.90 20.22 22.35
N GLU A 370 2.17 20.24 22.78
CA GLU A 370 2.97 21.47 22.82
C GLU A 370 3.31 21.96 21.40
N ALA A 371 3.59 21.05 20.46
CA ALA A 371 3.77 21.39 19.05
C ALA A 371 2.48 21.95 18.41
N MET A 372 1.35 21.27 18.61
CA MET A 372 0.02 21.65 18.11
C MET A 372 -0.44 22.99 18.68
N LEU A 373 -0.26 23.22 19.98
CA LEU A 373 -0.57 24.49 20.65
C LEU A 373 0.22 25.66 20.05
N GLU A 374 1.49 25.44 19.72
CA GLU A 374 2.41 26.44 19.17
C GLU A 374 2.31 26.57 17.63
N ALA A 375 1.40 25.80 16.99
CA ALA A 375 1.30 25.66 15.53
C ALA A 375 2.64 25.25 14.85
N ARG A 376 3.50 24.53 15.60
CA ARG A 376 4.65 23.81 15.06
C ARG A 376 4.14 22.49 14.48
N TRP A 377 3.42 22.61 13.37
CA TRP A 377 2.76 21.48 12.73
C TRP A 377 3.76 20.38 12.41
N ASP A 378 4.90 20.71 11.82
CA ASP A 378 6.06 19.85 11.51
C ASP A 378 6.49 18.97 12.72
N ASP A 379 6.54 19.55 13.93
CA ASP A 379 6.89 18.81 15.15
C ASP A 379 5.80 17.86 15.65
N CYS A 380 4.53 18.03 15.23
CA CYS A 380 3.41 17.13 15.55
C CYS A 380 3.52 15.78 14.80
N VAL A 381 4.49 15.66 13.92
CA VAL A 381 4.27 15.08 12.59
C VAL A 381 5.53 14.37 12.10
N GLU A 382 6.71 14.86 12.50
CA GLU A 382 7.83 13.96 12.86
C GLU A 382 7.36 12.88 13.85
N MET A 383 6.36 13.17 14.67
CA MET A 383 5.76 12.19 15.58
C MET A 383 4.80 11.22 14.89
N ALA A 384 4.26 11.56 13.72
CA ALA A 384 3.59 10.62 12.84
C ALA A 384 4.67 9.71 12.20
N ARG A 385 5.75 10.28 11.63
CA ARG A 385 6.90 9.53 11.08
C ARG A 385 7.56 8.60 12.08
N ASP A 386 7.84 9.06 13.29
CA ASP A 386 8.35 8.22 14.38
C ASP A 386 7.55 6.94 14.57
N GLN A 387 6.23 6.98 14.36
CA GLN A 387 5.36 5.85 14.63
C GLN A 387 5.39 4.77 13.55
N ILE A 388 5.40 5.09 12.24
CA ILE A 388 5.72 4.05 11.23
C ILE A 388 7.04 3.43 11.57
N ARG A 389 8.04 4.29 11.80
CA ARG A 389 9.40 3.85 12.06
C ARG A 389 9.32 2.83 13.20
N GLU A 390 8.67 3.16 14.30
CA GLU A 390 8.52 2.26 15.45
C GLU A 390 7.71 0.96 15.22
N GLY A 391 7.06 0.78 14.07
CA GLY A 391 6.26 -0.40 13.74
C GLY A 391 4.76 -0.23 14.00
N ALA A 392 4.26 1.01 13.99
CA ALA A 392 2.83 1.25 13.81
C ALA A 392 2.41 0.84 12.39
N HIS A 393 1.15 0.43 12.29
CA HIS A 393 0.47 0.08 11.05
C HIS A 393 -0.66 1.09 10.78
N MET A 394 -1.18 1.78 11.81
CA MET A 394 -2.10 2.91 11.72
C MET A 394 -1.69 4.01 12.70
N LEU A 395 -2.19 5.23 12.58
CA LEU A 395 -1.95 6.34 13.53
C LEU A 395 -3.25 6.89 14.12
N ASP A 396 -3.26 7.06 15.45
CA ASP A 396 -4.32 7.75 16.19
C ASP A 396 -4.09 9.27 16.15
N LEU A 397 -4.99 10.02 15.52
CA LEU A 397 -4.97 11.48 15.45
C LEU A 397 -6.08 12.05 16.35
N CYS A 398 -5.68 12.60 17.50
CA CYS A 398 -6.56 13.37 18.37
C CYS A 398 -6.08 14.81 18.50
N VAL A 399 -6.91 15.78 18.09
CA VAL A 399 -6.65 17.22 18.28
C VAL A 399 -7.44 17.82 19.45
N ASP A 400 -8.43 17.10 20.00
CA ASP A 400 -9.36 17.59 21.02
C ASP A 400 -8.62 18.23 22.22
N TYR A 401 -8.62 19.56 22.28
CA TYR A 401 -7.98 20.30 23.37
C TYR A 401 -8.74 21.57 23.75
N VAL A 402 -9.03 21.70 25.06
CA VAL A 402 -9.89 22.75 25.60
C VAL A 402 -9.35 24.16 25.29
N GLY A 403 -10.13 24.93 24.53
CA GLY A 403 -9.84 26.32 24.21
C GLY A 403 -9.09 26.54 22.88
N ARG A 404 -8.98 25.51 22.03
CA ARG A 404 -8.64 25.66 20.60
C ARG A 404 -9.86 25.46 19.71
N ASP A 405 -9.68 25.71 18.42
CA ASP A 405 -10.63 25.38 17.37
C ASP A 405 -10.27 23.99 16.83
N GLY A 406 -10.93 22.96 17.33
CA GLY A 406 -10.68 21.57 16.91
C GLY A 406 -11.03 21.32 15.44
N VAL A 407 -11.95 22.10 14.87
CA VAL A 407 -12.33 21.99 13.44
C VAL A 407 -11.22 22.57 12.57
N ALA A 408 -10.58 23.67 12.97
CA ALA A 408 -9.40 24.20 12.29
C ALA A 408 -8.14 23.34 12.53
N ASP A 409 -7.87 22.92 13.76
CA ASP A 409 -6.71 22.06 14.08
C ASP A 409 -6.83 20.70 13.38
N MET A 410 -8.04 20.14 13.32
CA MET A 410 -8.29 18.94 12.52
C MET A 410 -8.26 19.31 11.04
N ALA A 411 -8.97 20.28 10.48
CA ALA A 411 -8.89 20.58 9.04
C ALA A 411 -7.46 20.88 8.53
N GLU A 412 -6.61 21.42 9.41
CA GLU A 412 -5.16 21.55 9.22
C GLU A 412 -4.51 20.16 9.30
N LEU A 413 -4.45 19.48 10.45
CA LEU A 413 -3.77 18.19 10.59
C LEU A 413 -4.36 17.06 9.71
N ALA A 414 -5.65 17.13 9.36
CA ALA A 414 -6.51 16.43 8.37
C ALA A 414 -6.25 16.84 6.92
N GLY A 415 -5.69 18.02 6.69
CA GLY A 415 -4.83 18.31 5.54
C GLY A 415 -3.32 18.15 5.83
N ARG A 416 -2.90 17.36 6.84
CA ARG A 416 -1.48 16.99 7.07
C ARG A 416 -0.99 15.50 7.31
N PHE A 417 -1.80 14.53 7.80
CA PHE A 417 -1.71 13.00 7.69
C PHE A 417 -2.87 11.92 7.03
N ALA A 418 -3.67 11.71 5.83
CA ALA A 418 -3.70 11.81 4.18
C ALA A 418 -2.58 12.16 2.86
N THR A 419 -1.23 12.62 2.59
CA THR A 419 0.18 13.26 3.19
C THR A 419 1.36 12.61 4.05
N ALA A 420 1.60 12.76 5.38
CA ALA A 420 2.73 12.36 6.35
C ALA A 420 3.83 11.21 6.33
N SER A 421 3.59 10.05 7.00
CA SER A 421 4.43 8.88 7.38
C SER A 421 4.52 7.49 6.60
N THR A 422 3.59 6.49 6.71
CA THR A 422 3.10 5.57 5.61
C THR A 422 1.74 4.82 5.92
N LEU A 423 0.84 5.30 6.80
CA LEU A 423 -0.16 4.50 7.57
C LEU A 423 -1.59 5.06 7.72
N PRO A 424 -2.66 4.22 7.78
CA PRO A 424 -4.05 4.67 7.85
C PRO A 424 -4.35 5.34 9.16
N ILE A 425 -5.43 6.09 9.17
CA ILE A 425 -5.71 6.97 10.30
C ILE A 425 -6.92 6.50 11.06
N VAL A 426 -6.73 6.45 12.37
CA VAL A 426 -7.80 6.51 13.35
C VAL A 426 -8.03 7.99 13.67
N LEU A 427 -9.19 8.54 13.28
CA LEU A 427 -9.63 9.88 13.65
C LEU A 427 -10.24 9.83 15.05
N ASP A 428 -9.51 10.28 16.07
CA ASP A 428 -9.94 10.31 17.47
C ASP A 428 -10.51 11.68 17.83
N SER A 429 -11.83 11.76 17.98
CA SER A 429 -12.49 12.96 18.48
C SER A 429 -13.87 12.69 19.08
N THR A 430 -14.22 13.50 20.07
CA THR A 430 -15.57 13.56 20.63
C THR A 430 -16.52 14.43 19.80
N GLU A 431 -16.02 15.31 18.93
CA GLU A 431 -16.82 16.32 18.22
C GLU A 431 -17.13 15.90 16.76
N VAL A 432 -18.42 15.93 16.38
CA VAL A 432 -18.89 15.48 15.05
C VAL A 432 -18.30 16.32 13.90
N ASP A 433 -18.23 17.63 14.08
CA ASP A 433 -17.71 18.54 13.05
C ASP A 433 -16.19 18.44 12.90
N VAL A 434 -15.49 18.04 13.98
CA VAL A 434 -14.06 17.71 13.97
C VAL A 434 -13.85 16.41 13.18
N ILE A 435 -14.66 15.37 13.43
CA ILE A 435 -14.62 14.13 12.63
C ILE A 435 -14.93 14.42 11.15
N ARG A 436 -15.90 15.31 10.84
CA ARG A 436 -16.18 15.73 9.45
C ARG A 436 -15.01 16.48 8.82
N ALA A 437 -14.42 17.45 9.52
CA ALA A 437 -13.21 18.15 9.05
C ALA A 437 -12.03 17.19 8.86
N GLY A 438 -11.99 16.13 9.68
CA GLY A 438 -11.27 14.90 9.41
C GLY A 438 -11.61 14.35 8.02
N LEU A 439 -12.78 13.74 7.85
CA LEU A 439 -13.19 12.97 6.66
C LEU A 439 -13.42 13.75 5.35
N GLU A 440 -13.51 15.09 5.37
CA GLU A 440 -13.53 15.96 4.18
C GLU A 440 -12.12 16.30 3.67
N LYS A 441 -11.08 15.96 4.45
CA LYS A 441 -9.67 16.16 4.10
C LYS A 441 -8.89 14.86 4.05
N LEU A 442 -9.20 14.01 5.03
CA LEU A 442 -8.75 12.66 5.10
C LEU A 442 -9.42 11.89 4.00
N GLY A 443 -8.51 11.33 3.25
CA GLY A 443 -8.80 10.42 2.23
C GLY A 443 -9.55 9.14 2.60
N GLY A 444 -9.10 8.10 1.91
CA GLY A 444 -9.57 6.74 2.02
C GLY A 444 -9.72 6.29 3.45
N ARG A 445 -10.73 5.45 3.69
CA ARG A 445 -11.09 4.84 4.98
C ARG A 445 -10.07 5.13 6.08
N ALA A 446 -10.32 6.28 6.70
CA ALA A 446 -10.08 6.43 8.11
C ALA A 446 -10.93 5.39 8.86
N VAL A 447 -10.45 5.02 10.05
CA VAL A 447 -11.30 4.47 11.10
C VAL A 447 -11.73 5.67 11.96
N ILE A 448 -13.00 5.76 12.33
CA ILE A 448 -13.44 6.78 13.29
C ILE A 448 -13.34 6.20 14.70
N ASN A 449 -12.58 6.88 15.56
CA ASN A 449 -12.55 6.69 17.00
C ASN A 449 -13.37 7.82 17.64
N SER A 450 -14.57 7.57 18.17
CA SER A 450 -15.28 6.28 18.25
C SER A 450 -16.79 6.49 18.42
N VAL A 451 -17.58 5.45 18.16
CA VAL A 451 -19.02 5.42 18.47
C VAL A 451 -19.31 4.71 19.78
N ASN A 452 -20.36 5.14 20.48
CA ASN A 452 -20.89 4.54 21.71
C ASN A 452 -22.33 5.07 21.98
N TYR A 453 -23.02 4.56 23.01
CA TYR A 453 -24.36 5.03 23.38
C TYR A 453 -24.39 5.96 24.62
N GLU A 454 -23.33 6.72 24.91
CA GLU A 454 -23.29 7.63 26.07
C GLU A 454 -24.38 8.74 25.99
N ASP A 455 -24.67 9.21 24.77
CA ASP A 455 -25.81 10.11 24.45
C ASP A 455 -27.09 9.36 24.00
N GLY A 456 -27.10 8.02 24.10
CA GLY A 456 -28.13 7.14 23.52
C GLY A 456 -28.07 6.98 21.99
N ASP A 457 -29.07 6.30 21.44
CA ASP A 457 -29.13 5.86 20.02
C ASP A 457 -30.05 6.69 19.10
N GLY A 458 -30.75 7.69 19.65
CA GLY A 458 -31.73 8.49 18.89
C GLY A 458 -31.12 9.31 17.72
N PRO A 459 -31.93 9.75 16.72
CA PRO A 459 -31.42 10.35 15.48
C PRO A 459 -30.53 11.60 15.63
N GLU A 460 -30.62 12.29 16.76
CA GLU A 460 -29.82 13.48 17.09
C GLU A 460 -28.58 13.16 17.96
N SER A 461 -28.38 11.91 18.37
CA SER A 461 -27.25 11.51 19.21
C SER A 461 -25.91 11.57 18.49
N ARG A 462 -24.83 11.58 19.26
CA ARG A 462 -23.48 11.44 18.73
C ARG A 462 -23.30 10.14 17.95
N PHE A 463 -23.88 9.03 18.43
CA PHE A 463 -23.91 7.74 17.73
C PHE A 463 -24.47 7.88 16.30
N ALA A 464 -25.72 8.33 16.17
CA ALA A 464 -26.40 8.43 14.88
C ALA A 464 -25.72 9.41 13.91
N LYS A 465 -25.09 10.47 14.43
CA LYS A 465 -24.37 11.47 13.62
C LYS A 465 -23.01 10.96 13.13
N VAL A 466 -22.25 10.27 13.97
CA VAL A 466 -20.95 9.70 13.61
C VAL A 466 -21.12 8.46 12.73
N THR A 467 -22.11 7.61 12.97
CA THR A 467 -22.39 6.46 12.09
C THR A 467 -22.89 6.92 10.71
N ARG A 468 -23.69 7.99 10.64
CA ARG A 468 -24.02 8.63 9.35
C ARG A 468 -22.79 9.16 8.63
N LEU A 469 -21.84 9.78 9.32
CA LEU A 469 -20.54 10.16 8.74
C LEU A 469 -19.75 8.94 8.25
N ALA A 470 -19.77 7.82 8.99
CA ALA A 470 -19.09 6.60 8.56
C ALA A 470 -19.71 5.99 7.28
N GLN A 471 -21.03 6.07 7.13
CA GLN A 471 -21.74 5.67 5.92
C GLN A 471 -21.51 6.66 4.76
N GLU A 472 -21.64 7.97 5.01
CA GLU A 472 -21.39 9.06 4.05
C GLU A 472 -19.93 9.07 3.57
N HIS A 473 -18.97 8.63 4.41
CA HIS A 473 -17.54 8.62 4.13
C HIS A 473 -16.88 7.21 4.24
N GLY A 474 -17.62 6.11 4.00
CA GLY A 474 -17.05 4.76 3.76
C GLY A 474 -16.13 4.21 4.85
N ALA A 475 -16.21 4.79 6.05
CA ALA A 475 -15.25 4.65 7.12
C ALA A 475 -15.49 3.35 7.89
N ALA A 476 -14.45 2.86 8.56
CA ALA A 476 -14.60 1.82 9.57
C ALA A 476 -14.82 2.48 10.94
N LEU A 477 -15.34 1.73 11.92
CA LEU A 477 -15.75 2.28 13.21
C LEU A 477 -15.03 1.57 14.36
N ILE A 478 -14.36 2.32 15.23
CA ILE A 478 -14.08 1.86 16.59
C ILE A 478 -15.33 2.12 17.41
N ALA A 479 -15.86 1.07 18.03
CA ALA A 479 -17.05 1.12 18.86
C ALA A 479 -16.67 0.75 20.31
N LEU A 480 -16.79 1.72 21.23
CA LEU A 480 -16.46 1.54 22.64
C LEU A 480 -17.62 0.84 23.36
N THR A 481 -17.33 -0.11 24.25
CA THR A 481 -18.35 -0.75 25.12
C THR A 481 -18.82 0.18 26.26
N ILE A 482 -19.44 1.30 25.89
CA ILE A 482 -20.05 2.31 26.76
C ILE A 482 -21.53 2.48 26.33
N ASP A 483 -22.44 2.45 27.29
CA ASP A 483 -23.87 2.67 27.07
C ASP A 483 -24.45 3.74 28.01
N GLU A 484 -25.78 3.87 28.03
CA GLU A 484 -26.50 4.84 28.85
C GLU A 484 -26.35 4.60 30.38
N GLU A 485 -25.86 3.41 30.79
CA GLU A 485 -25.48 3.10 32.18
C GLU A 485 -24.00 3.40 32.47
N GLY A 486 -23.19 3.59 31.41
CA GLY A 486 -21.80 4.03 31.45
C GLY A 486 -20.80 3.02 30.90
N GLN A 487 -19.59 3.04 31.42
CA GLN A 487 -18.44 2.28 30.89
C GLN A 487 -18.44 0.82 31.41
N ALA A 488 -18.52 -0.18 30.53
CA ALA A 488 -18.62 -1.57 30.95
C ALA A 488 -17.31 -2.13 31.55
N ARG A 489 -17.40 -2.69 32.77
CA ARG A 489 -16.27 -3.25 33.54
C ARG A 489 -16.25 -4.77 33.64
N SER A 490 -17.41 -5.42 33.75
CA SER A 490 -17.53 -6.89 33.77
C SER A 490 -17.48 -7.48 32.35
N PRO A 491 -16.97 -8.72 32.16
CA PRO A 491 -16.96 -9.38 30.85
C PRO A 491 -18.35 -9.43 30.22
N GLU A 492 -19.37 -9.75 31.01
CA GLU A 492 -20.74 -9.95 30.54
C GLU A 492 -21.32 -8.66 29.97
N LYS A 493 -21.17 -7.52 30.66
CA LYS A 493 -21.66 -6.22 30.19
C LYS A 493 -20.84 -5.70 29.00
N LYS A 494 -19.53 -5.97 28.94
CA LYS A 494 -18.69 -5.66 27.76
C LYS A 494 -19.21 -6.38 26.52
N VAL A 495 -19.55 -7.67 26.64
CA VAL A 495 -20.12 -8.47 25.54
C VAL A 495 -21.54 -8.00 25.19
N GLU A 496 -22.40 -7.73 26.20
CA GLU A 496 -23.78 -7.24 26.02
C GLU A 496 -23.86 -5.96 25.17
N ILE A 497 -23.04 -4.95 25.48
CA ILE A 497 -22.99 -3.69 24.72
C ILE A 497 -22.41 -3.93 23.32
N ALA A 498 -21.39 -4.78 23.19
CA ALA A 498 -20.79 -5.10 21.90
C ALA A 498 -21.75 -5.85 20.96
N GLU A 499 -22.58 -6.77 21.47
CA GLU A 499 -23.64 -7.43 20.69
C GLU A 499 -24.69 -6.39 20.22
N ARG A 500 -25.14 -5.47 21.08
CA ARG A 500 -26.02 -4.35 20.68
C ARG A 500 -25.39 -3.48 19.58
N LEU A 501 -24.12 -3.13 19.72
CA LEU A 501 -23.39 -2.32 18.74
C LEU A 501 -23.27 -3.04 17.38
N ILE A 502 -22.98 -4.33 17.36
CA ILE A 502 -22.87 -5.12 16.12
C ILE A 502 -24.25 -5.24 15.45
N ASP A 503 -25.30 -5.62 16.18
CA ASP A 503 -26.66 -5.76 15.64
C ASP A 503 -27.19 -4.44 15.04
N ASP A 504 -26.94 -3.31 15.70
CA ASP A 504 -27.39 -1.98 15.27
C ASP A 504 -26.59 -1.47 14.06
N LEU A 505 -25.26 -1.49 14.12
CA LEU A 505 -24.39 -1.03 13.03
C LEU A 505 -24.57 -1.87 11.76
N THR A 506 -24.75 -3.20 11.89
CA THR A 506 -25.01 -4.08 10.73
C THR A 506 -26.45 -3.97 10.23
N GLY A 507 -27.44 -3.99 11.14
CA GLY A 507 -28.85 -4.11 10.78
C GLY A 507 -29.53 -2.79 10.38
N ASN A 508 -29.23 -1.69 11.06
CA ASN A 508 -29.86 -0.38 10.82
C ASN A 508 -29.01 0.53 9.92
N TRP A 509 -27.67 0.39 9.95
CA TRP A 509 -26.74 1.28 9.25
C TRP A 509 -25.98 0.62 8.09
N GLY A 510 -26.07 -0.70 7.93
CA GLY A 510 -25.44 -1.43 6.82
C GLY A 510 -23.91 -1.52 6.88
N ILE A 511 -23.28 -1.15 8.01
CA ILE A 511 -21.85 -1.32 8.22
C ILE A 511 -21.55 -2.81 8.32
N HIS A 512 -20.62 -3.34 7.51
CA HIS A 512 -20.25 -4.75 7.60
C HIS A 512 -19.66 -5.06 8.98
N GLU A 513 -20.06 -6.18 9.59
CA GLU A 513 -19.51 -6.68 10.88
C GLU A 513 -17.98 -6.66 10.88
N SER A 514 -17.42 -7.02 9.73
CA SER A 514 -15.99 -7.12 9.47
C SER A 514 -15.23 -5.78 9.53
N ASP A 515 -15.93 -4.65 9.45
CA ASP A 515 -15.42 -3.28 9.48
C ASP A 515 -15.60 -2.59 10.84
N ILE A 516 -16.14 -3.31 11.83
CA ILE A 516 -16.33 -2.83 13.20
C ILE A 516 -15.15 -3.30 14.06
N LEU A 517 -14.53 -2.37 14.79
CA LEU A 517 -13.46 -2.60 15.77
C LEU A 517 -14.03 -2.38 17.18
N ILE A 518 -14.38 -3.45 17.89
CA ILE A 518 -14.89 -3.32 19.27
C ILE A 518 -13.72 -2.99 20.22
N ASP A 519 -13.75 -1.84 20.87
CA ASP A 519 -12.91 -1.57 22.04
C ASP A 519 -13.63 -2.05 23.30
N THR A 520 -13.09 -3.11 23.88
CA THR A 520 -13.63 -3.78 25.08
C THR A 520 -13.30 -3.06 26.38
N LEU A 521 -12.74 -1.85 26.32
CA LEU A 521 -12.30 -0.97 27.41
C LEU A 521 -11.24 -1.55 28.34
N THR A 522 -10.05 -0.93 28.34
CA THR A 522 -8.95 -1.22 29.28
C THR A 522 -8.87 -0.16 30.37
N PHE A 523 -8.93 -0.58 31.64
CA PHE A 523 -8.79 0.28 32.83
C PHE A 523 -7.49 -0.02 33.60
N THR A 524 -7.07 0.90 34.48
CA THR A 524 -5.87 0.71 35.31
C THR A 524 -6.10 -0.23 36.51
N ILE A 525 -5.36 -1.32 36.53
CA ILE A 525 -5.27 -2.26 37.66
C ILE A 525 -4.26 -1.81 38.73
N CYS A 526 -3.62 -0.65 38.54
CA CYS A 526 -2.48 -0.18 39.33
C CYS A 526 -2.84 0.83 40.43
N THR A 527 -4.13 1.14 40.62
CA THR A 527 -4.62 2.06 41.66
C THR A 527 -4.59 1.47 43.07
N GLY A 528 -4.50 0.14 43.17
CA GLY A 528 -4.64 -0.62 44.41
C GLY A 528 -6.08 -0.81 44.90
N GLN A 529 -7.08 -0.15 44.28
CA GLN A 529 -8.50 -0.26 44.63
C GLN A 529 -9.04 -1.65 44.31
N GLU A 530 -9.85 -2.22 45.20
CA GLU A 530 -10.40 -3.57 45.04
C GLU A 530 -11.27 -3.71 43.78
N GLU A 531 -12.05 -2.66 43.46
CA GLU A 531 -12.95 -2.60 42.31
C GLU A 531 -12.23 -2.68 40.95
N SER A 532 -10.97 -2.25 40.84
CA SER A 532 -10.22 -2.30 39.57
C SER A 532 -9.23 -3.46 39.47
N ARG A 533 -9.07 -4.30 40.51
CA ARG A 533 -8.13 -5.45 40.46
C ARG A 533 -8.44 -6.45 39.34
N LYS A 534 -9.69 -6.53 38.91
CA LYS A 534 -10.16 -7.51 37.90
C LYS A 534 -10.43 -6.92 36.53
N ASP A 535 -10.26 -5.61 36.33
CA ASP A 535 -10.54 -4.98 35.03
C ASP A 535 -9.67 -5.60 33.91
N GLY A 536 -8.39 -5.89 34.17
CA GLY A 536 -7.46 -6.49 33.19
C GLY A 536 -7.90 -7.87 32.69
N VAL A 537 -8.16 -8.82 33.60
CA VAL A 537 -8.73 -10.12 33.22
C VAL A 537 -10.13 -9.99 32.60
N ALA A 538 -10.94 -9.01 33.01
CA ALA A 538 -12.26 -8.80 32.43
C ALA A 538 -12.21 -8.37 30.95
N THR A 539 -11.24 -7.54 30.56
CA THR A 539 -10.94 -7.20 29.16
C THR A 539 -10.51 -8.45 28.38
N ILE A 540 -9.62 -9.28 28.93
CA ILE A 540 -9.14 -10.52 28.29
C ILE A 540 -10.28 -11.52 28.02
N GLU A 541 -11.18 -11.75 28.98
CA GLU A 541 -12.32 -12.65 28.79
C GLU A 541 -13.35 -12.09 27.80
N ALA A 542 -13.58 -10.77 27.78
CA ALA A 542 -14.48 -10.14 26.82
C ALA A 542 -13.99 -10.28 25.37
N ILE A 543 -12.70 -10.05 25.11
CA ILE A 543 -12.08 -10.26 23.79
C ILE A 543 -12.29 -11.71 23.33
N ARG A 544 -11.99 -12.68 24.23
CA ARG A 544 -12.10 -14.11 23.92
C ARG A 544 -13.53 -14.54 23.60
N GLU A 545 -14.50 -14.06 24.37
CA GLU A 545 -15.91 -14.41 24.16
C GLU A 545 -16.48 -13.73 22.90
N LEU A 546 -16.10 -12.47 22.62
CA LEU A 546 -16.46 -11.81 21.36
C LEU A 546 -15.92 -12.55 20.16
N LYS A 547 -14.62 -12.88 20.12
CA LYS A 547 -14.02 -13.65 19.03
C LYS A 547 -14.58 -15.07 18.87
N ARG A 548 -15.24 -15.60 19.90
CA ARG A 548 -15.93 -16.90 19.85
C ARG A 548 -17.39 -16.80 19.36
N ARG A 549 -18.01 -15.61 19.40
CA ARG A 549 -19.37 -15.35 18.86
C ARG A 549 -19.30 -14.75 17.47
N HIS A 550 -18.47 -13.73 17.33
CA HIS A 550 -18.23 -12.90 16.15
C HIS A 550 -16.80 -13.11 15.68
N PRO A 551 -16.53 -14.15 14.85
CA PRO A 551 -15.19 -14.41 14.34
C PRO A 551 -14.74 -13.36 13.33
N ASP A 552 -15.65 -12.61 12.71
CA ASP A 552 -15.36 -11.64 11.65
C ASP A 552 -15.29 -10.18 12.13
N VAL A 553 -15.93 -9.83 13.25
CA VAL A 553 -15.69 -8.54 13.92
C VAL A 553 -14.22 -8.39 14.32
N GLN A 554 -13.72 -7.16 14.36
CA GLN A 554 -12.38 -6.86 14.88
C GLN A 554 -12.44 -6.38 16.33
N THR A 555 -11.32 -6.44 17.02
CA THR A 555 -11.17 -6.08 18.43
C THR A 555 -9.95 -5.19 18.63
N THR A 556 -10.11 -4.13 19.42
CA THR A 556 -9.06 -3.17 19.75
C THR A 556 -9.02 -2.84 21.24
N LEU A 557 -7.97 -2.14 21.68
CA LEU A 557 -7.92 -1.50 23.00
C LEU A 557 -6.85 -0.41 23.11
N GLY A 558 -7.11 0.59 23.96
CA GLY A 558 -6.10 1.53 24.48
C GLY A 558 -5.16 0.87 25.50
N LEU A 559 -4.09 0.20 25.04
CA LEU A 559 -3.21 -0.64 25.86
C LEU A 559 -2.59 0.12 27.04
N SER A 560 -2.13 1.35 26.79
CA SER A 560 -1.41 2.15 27.78
C SER A 560 -2.23 2.48 29.04
N ASN A 561 -3.56 2.30 29.01
CA ASN A 561 -4.42 2.54 30.17
C ASN A 561 -4.16 1.55 31.33
N ILE A 562 -3.80 0.28 31.06
CA ILE A 562 -3.70 -0.74 32.12
C ILE A 562 -2.64 -0.39 33.18
N SER A 563 -1.55 0.24 32.75
CA SER A 563 -0.38 0.53 33.57
C SER A 563 -0.34 1.98 34.09
N PHE A 564 -1.43 2.74 33.93
CA PHE A 564 -1.50 4.12 34.41
C PHE A 564 -1.34 4.18 35.94
N GLY A 565 -0.31 4.92 36.39
CA GLY A 565 0.10 5.01 37.80
C GLY A 565 1.46 4.37 38.11
N LEU A 566 1.97 3.48 37.27
CA LEU A 566 3.29 2.84 37.46
C LEU A 566 4.46 3.68 36.92
N ASN A 567 5.67 3.37 37.41
CA ASN A 567 6.91 3.95 36.87
C ASN A 567 7.21 3.42 35.44
N PRO A 568 8.00 4.13 34.61
CA PRO A 568 8.18 3.78 33.20
C PRO A 568 8.72 2.36 32.92
N ALA A 569 9.55 1.80 33.79
CA ALA A 569 10.08 0.44 33.62
C ALA A 569 9.00 -0.62 33.90
N ALA A 570 8.25 -0.46 34.99
CA ALA A 570 7.13 -1.33 35.32
C ALA A 570 5.98 -1.24 34.30
N ARG A 571 5.78 -0.07 33.66
CA ARG A 571 4.81 0.08 32.55
C ARG A 571 5.21 -0.72 31.31
N ILE A 572 6.49 -0.74 30.95
CA ILE A 572 7.01 -1.52 29.81
C ILE A 572 6.74 -3.03 30.01
N LEU A 573 7.06 -3.55 31.20
CA LEU A 573 6.76 -4.94 31.56
C LEU A 573 5.25 -5.23 31.51
N LEU A 574 4.44 -4.44 32.21
CA LEU A 574 3.01 -4.73 32.34
C LEU A 574 2.27 -4.61 31.00
N ASN A 575 2.56 -3.59 30.19
CA ASN A 575 1.98 -3.45 28.84
C ASN A 575 2.37 -4.65 27.95
N SER A 576 3.64 -5.08 27.96
CA SER A 576 4.12 -6.17 27.12
C SER A 576 3.47 -7.52 27.48
N VAL A 577 3.35 -7.82 28.78
CA VAL A 577 2.74 -9.05 29.28
C VAL A 577 1.21 -9.04 29.07
N PHE A 578 0.54 -7.90 29.27
CA PHE A 578 -0.91 -7.79 29.05
C PHE A 578 -1.28 -7.95 27.57
N LEU A 579 -0.51 -7.31 26.67
CA LEU A 579 -0.69 -7.43 25.23
C LEU A 579 -0.51 -8.88 24.75
N ASP A 580 0.52 -9.58 25.23
CA ASP A 580 0.76 -11.00 24.95
C ASP A 580 -0.42 -11.89 25.39
N GLU A 581 -1.03 -11.65 26.55
CA GLU A 581 -2.24 -12.36 26.99
C GLU A 581 -3.49 -11.99 26.16
N CYS A 582 -3.63 -10.74 25.72
CA CYS A 582 -4.76 -10.31 24.88
C CYS A 582 -4.67 -10.86 23.45
N VAL A 583 -3.47 -10.91 22.85
CA VAL A 583 -3.27 -11.52 21.52
C VAL A 583 -3.57 -13.02 21.56
N LYS A 584 -3.18 -13.73 22.63
CA LYS A 584 -3.62 -15.14 22.87
C LYS A 584 -5.12 -15.29 23.07
N ALA A 585 -5.83 -14.24 23.49
CA ALA A 585 -7.28 -14.21 23.59
C ALA A 585 -7.98 -13.91 22.25
N GLY A 586 -7.25 -13.43 21.24
CA GLY A 586 -7.76 -13.11 19.90
C GLY A 586 -7.78 -11.63 19.54
N LEU A 587 -7.07 -10.76 20.28
CA LEU A 587 -6.99 -9.33 19.98
C LEU A 587 -6.35 -9.06 18.60
N ASP A 588 -7.07 -8.39 17.70
CA ASP A 588 -6.57 -8.04 16.36
C ASP A 588 -5.67 -6.82 16.37
N SER A 589 -6.02 -5.79 17.14
CA SER A 589 -5.32 -4.50 17.13
C SER A 589 -5.16 -3.87 18.51
N ALA A 590 -4.24 -2.92 18.65
CA ALA A 590 -4.08 -2.16 19.88
C ALA A 590 -3.53 -0.76 19.63
N ILE A 591 -4.06 0.24 20.35
CA ILE A 591 -3.50 1.59 20.41
C ILE A 591 -2.34 1.58 21.39
N VAL A 592 -1.12 1.76 20.87
CA VAL A 592 0.15 1.45 21.55
C VAL A 592 1.29 2.40 21.20
N HIS A 593 2.27 2.43 22.09
CA HIS A 593 3.63 2.92 21.81
C HIS A 593 4.51 1.75 21.36
N ALA A 594 4.54 1.44 20.05
CA ALA A 594 5.12 0.20 19.53
C ALA A 594 6.57 -0.10 20.01
N SER A 595 7.45 0.90 20.08
CA SER A 595 8.85 0.71 20.56
C SER A 595 9.01 0.32 22.04
N LYS A 596 7.94 0.43 22.84
CA LYS A 596 7.95 0.08 24.28
C LYS A 596 7.44 -1.33 24.57
N ILE A 597 7.01 -2.08 23.55
CA ILE A 597 6.65 -3.49 23.68
C ILE A 597 7.92 -4.34 23.54
N LEU A 598 8.29 -5.07 24.59
CA LEU A 598 9.49 -5.91 24.61
C LEU A 598 9.12 -7.40 24.62
N PRO A 599 9.87 -8.27 23.90
CA PRO A 599 9.66 -9.72 23.96
C PRO A 599 9.76 -10.27 25.38
N ILE A 600 8.81 -11.13 25.75
CA ILE A 600 8.67 -11.71 27.10
C ILE A 600 9.96 -12.37 27.60
N ALA A 601 10.72 -13.02 26.70
CA ALA A 601 11.99 -13.70 26.98
C ALA A 601 13.14 -12.79 27.47
N ARG A 602 12.92 -11.48 27.62
CA ARG A 602 13.91 -10.52 28.14
C ARG A 602 13.69 -10.11 29.59
N PHE A 603 12.50 -10.36 30.11
CA PHE A 603 12.19 -10.19 31.53
C PHE A 603 12.53 -11.49 32.27
N SER A 604 12.88 -11.39 33.55
CA SER A 604 13.04 -12.58 34.39
C SER A 604 11.71 -13.31 34.62
N GLU A 605 11.76 -14.61 34.90
CA GLU A 605 10.56 -15.38 35.25
C GLU A 605 9.79 -14.78 36.44
N GLU A 606 10.47 -14.10 37.37
CA GLU A 606 9.84 -13.44 38.51
C GLU A 606 9.09 -12.16 38.11
N GLU A 607 9.64 -11.36 37.19
CA GLU A 607 8.97 -10.18 36.61
C GLU A 607 7.73 -10.60 35.81
N VAL A 608 7.86 -11.55 34.89
CA VAL A 608 6.75 -12.04 34.05
C VAL A 608 5.65 -12.63 34.92
N ARG A 609 6.00 -13.50 35.88
CA ARG A 609 5.02 -14.07 36.82
C ARG A 609 4.31 -13.00 37.63
N THR A 610 5.04 -12.02 38.17
CA THR A 610 4.43 -10.93 38.97
C THR A 610 3.47 -10.07 38.13
N ALA A 611 3.79 -9.81 36.85
CA ALA A 611 2.90 -9.12 35.94
C ALA A 611 1.64 -9.94 35.61
N LEU A 612 1.78 -11.23 35.31
CA LEU A 612 0.66 -12.15 35.09
C LEU A 612 -0.24 -12.28 36.33
N ASP A 613 0.37 -12.38 37.51
CA ASP A 613 -0.36 -12.49 38.77
C ASP A 613 -1.10 -11.19 39.11
N LEU A 614 -0.61 -10.02 38.67
CA LEU A 614 -1.32 -8.75 38.75
C LEU A 614 -2.50 -8.67 37.76
N ILE A 615 -2.30 -9.05 36.49
CA ILE A 615 -3.34 -9.03 35.43
C ILE A 615 -4.52 -9.95 35.81
N HIS A 616 -4.23 -11.11 36.38
CA HIS A 616 -5.20 -12.17 36.70
C HIS A 616 -5.69 -12.16 38.16
N ASP A 617 -5.41 -11.10 38.93
CA ASP A 617 -5.79 -10.95 40.36
C ASP A 617 -5.38 -12.13 41.28
N ARG A 618 -4.20 -12.72 41.04
CA ARG A 618 -3.71 -13.92 41.74
C ARG A 618 -3.00 -13.55 43.06
N ARG A 619 -3.81 -13.21 44.07
CA ARG A 619 -3.35 -12.88 45.43
C ARG A 619 -3.20 -14.11 46.33
N ALA A 620 -2.30 -14.02 47.32
CA ALA A 620 -2.14 -15.03 48.37
C ALA A 620 -1.83 -14.37 49.73
N GLU A 621 -1.88 -15.12 50.83
CA GLU A 621 -1.59 -14.57 52.17
C GLU A 621 -0.14 -14.05 52.25
N GLY A 622 0.01 -12.74 52.46
CA GLY A 622 1.31 -12.06 52.43
C GLY A 622 1.83 -11.70 51.03
N TYR A 623 1.04 -11.89 49.96
CA TYR A 623 1.42 -11.58 48.57
C TYR A 623 0.34 -10.76 47.86
N ASP A 624 0.63 -9.47 47.63
CA ASP A 624 -0.06 -8.61 46.67
C ASP A 624 0.88 -8.38 45.47
N PRO A 625 0.49 -8.79 44.24
CA PRO A 625 1.35 -8.69 43.07
C PRO A 625 1.64 -7.23 42.68
N LEU A 626 0.77 -6.26 43.00
CA LEU A 626 1.05 -4.84 42.76
C LEU A 626 2.17 -4.35 43.69
N GLN A 627 2.14 -4.73 44.97
CA GLN A 627 3.19 -4.38 45.92
C GLN A 627 4.52 -5.05 45.56
N LYS A 628 4.48 -6.32 45.13
CA LYS A 628 5.66 -7.02 44.63
C LYS A 628 6.22 -6.36 43.37
N LEU A 629 5.37 -5.96 42.42
CA LEU A 629 5.78 -5.26 41.20
C LEU A 629 6.44 -3.91 41.53
N MET A 630 5.88 -3.14 42.46
CA MET A 630 6.48 -1.88 42.92
C MET A 630 7.86 -2.13 43.56
N ALA A 631 8.01 -3.17 44.38
CA ALA A 631 9.28 -3.52 45.03
C ALA A 631 10.35 -4.04 44.04
N LEU A 632 9.95 -4.78 43.00
CA LEU A 632 10.88 -5.24 41.95
C LEU A 632 11.53 -4.06 41.18
N PHE A 633 10.83 -2.94 41.06
CA PHE A 633 11.33 -1.72 40.41
C PHE A 633 11.64 -0.57 41.39
N GLU A 634 11.82 -0.86 42.69
CA GLU A 634 12.16 0.15 43.69
C GLU A 634 13.64 0.56 43.57
N GLY A 635 13.89 1.84 43.28
CA GLY A 635 15.23 2.36 42.98
C GLY A 635 15.78 1.96 41.60
N ALA A 636 15.10 1.06 40.87
CA ALA A 636 15.49 0.65 39.53
C ALA A 636 15.34 1.83 38.54
N THR A 637 16.47 2.26 37.96
CA THR A 637 16.48 3.18 36.82
C THR A 637 17.02 2.45 35.60
N ALA A 638 16.63 2.85 34.40
CA ALA A 638 17.19 2.30 33.15
C ALA A 638 18.73 2.48 33.03
N LYS A 639 19.34 3.31 33.91
CA LYS A 639 20.78 3.51 34.01
C LYS A 639 21.49 2.50 34.93
N SER A 640 20.84 1.95 35.95
CA SER A 640 21.50 1.09 36.96
C SER A 640 21.76 -0.33 36.46
N LEU A 641 20.89 -0.88 35.61
CA LEU A 641 21.01 -2.24 35.06
C LEU A 641 22.28 -2.43 34.21
N LYS A 642 22.72 -1.39 33.48
CA LYS A 642 23.92 -1.46 32.62
C LYS A 642 25.24 -1.66 33.37
N ALA A 643 25.31 -1.27 34.65
CA ALA A 643 26.60 -1.14 35.34
C ALA A 643 27.18 -2.49 35.81
N GLY A 644 26.35 -3.37 36.38
CA GLY A 644 26.82 -4.64 36.96
C GLY A 644 27.37 -5.63 35.94
N LYS A 645 26.81 -5.65 34.72
CA LYS A 645 27.19 -6.59 33.65
C LYS A 645 28.64 -6.44 33.18
N ALA A 646 29.21 -5.23 33.28
CA ALA A 646 30.59 -4.97 32.88
C ALA A 646 31.62 -5.62 33.83
N GLU A 647 31.34 -5.67 35.13
CA GLU A 647 32.22 -6.35 36.10
C GLU A 647 32.12 -7.88 35.99
N GLU A 648 30.91 -8.39 35.71
CA GLU A 648 30.65 -9.83 35.54
C GLU A 648 31.35 -10.40 34.29
N LEU A 649 31.28 -9.69 33.15
CA LEU A 649 31.98 -10.08 31.91
C LEU A 649 33.51 -10.13 32.09
N ALA A 650 34.08 -9.19 32.86
CA ALA A 650 35.51 -9.10 33.11
C ALA A 650 36.05 -10.25 33.98
N ALA A 651 35.19 -10.92 34.76
CA ALA A 651 35.57 -12.04 35.63
C ALA A 651 35.64 -13.40 34.89
N LEU A 652 35.26 -13.47 33.62
CA LEU A 652 35.24 -14.72 32.84
C LEU A 652 36.65 -15.15 32.35
N PRO A 653 36.92 -16.47 32.27
CA PRO A 653 38.08 -17.01 31.57
C PRO A 653 38.11 -16.58 30.10
N LEU A 654 39.30 -16.37 29.53
CA LEU A 654 39.51 -15.72 28.24
C LEU A 654 38.65 -16.28 27.08
N GLU A 655 38.57 -17.60 26.92
CA GLU A 655 37.77 -18.23 25.86
C GLU A 655 36.27 -17.92 26.00
N GLU A 656 35.74 -18.03 27.22
CA GLU A 656 34.33 -17.72 27.48
C GLU A 656 34.08 -16.21 27.46
N ARG A 657 35.07 -15.37 27.80
CA ARG A 657 35.01 -13.92 27.65
C ARG A 657 34.89 -13.55 26.17
N LEU A 658 35.69 -14.15 25.29
CA LEU A 658 35.61 -13.99 23.83
C LEU A 658 34.29 -14.53 23.25
N LYS A 659 33.87 -15.75 23.63
CA LYS A 659 32.56 -16.31 23.20
C LYS A 659 31.40 -15.42 23.64
N ARG A 660 31.41 -14.95 24.89
CA ARG A 660 30.39 -14.06 25.46
C ARG A 660 30.33 -12.71 24.76
N ARG A 661 31.48 -12.11 24.38
CA ARG A 661 31.51 -10.88 23.56
C ARG A 661 30.85 -11.05 22.20
N ILE A 662 31.06 -12.18 21.53
CA ILE A 662 30.38 -12.48 20.26
C ILE A 662 28.86 -12.64 20.48
N ILE A 663 28.45 -13.35 21.55
CA ILE A 663 27.03 -13.58 21.87
C ILE A 663 26.29 -12.29 22.25
N ASP A 664 26.89 -11.44 23.09
CA ASP A 664 26.27 -10.20 23.58
C ASP A 664 26.53 -8.98 22.66
N GLY A 665 27.37 -9.13 21.62
CA GLY A 665 27.71 -8.06 20.68
C GLY A 665 28.65 -6.99 21.25
N GLU A 666 29.51 -7.32 22.22
CA GLU A 666 30.33 -6.37 22.96
C GLU A 666 31.76 -6.22 22.39
N LYS A 667 32.01 -5.09 21.70
CA LYS A 667 33.29 -4.76 21.08
C LYS A 667 34.33 -4.17 22.05
N ASN A 668 33.93 -3.58 23.18
CA ASN A 668 34.82 -2.82 24.05
C ASN A 668 35.79 -3.73 24.83
N GLY A 669 37.06 -3.75 24.40
CA GLY A 669 38.09 -4.65 24.94
C GLY A 669 38.22 -5.98 24.20
N LEU A 670 37.54 -6.15 23.06
CA LEU A 670 37.69 -7.30 22.16
C LEU A 670 39.15 -7.46 21.71
N GLU A 671 39.77 -6.40 21.20
CA GLU A 671 41.15 -6.39 20.68
C GLU A 671 42.17 -6.84 21.73
N ALA A 672 42.03 -6.38 22.97
CA ALA A 672 42.90 -6.78 24.08
C ALA A 672 42.76 -8.27 24.45
N ASP A 673 41.55 -8.83 24.37
CA ASP A 673 41.30 -10.25 24.59
C ASP A 673 41.83 -11.12 23.43
N LEU A 674 41.82 -10.59 22.20
CA LEU A 674 42.44 -11.25 21.04
C LEU A 674 43.97 -11.22 21.13
N ASP A 675 44.57 -10.11 21.58
CA ASP A 675 46.00 -10.00 21.85
C ASP A 675 46.44 -10.91 23.02
N GLU A 676 45.58 -11.14 24.02
CA GLU A 676 45.80 -12.15 25.07
C GLU A 676 45.77 -13.57 24.48
N ALA A 677 44.83 -13.86 23.58
CA ALA A 677 44.69 -15.18 22.95
C ALA A 677 45.83 -15.50 21.97
N LEU A 678 46.26 -14.53 21.16
CA LEU A 678 47.38 -14.65 20.19
C LEU A 678 48.73 -15.02 20.83
N GLN A 679 48.90 -14.81 22.14
CA GLN A 679 50.09 -15.24 22.87
C GLN A 679 50.14 -16.77 23.09
N THR A 680 49.03 -17.49 22.84
CA THR A 680 48.89 -18.91 23.19
C THR A 680 48.31 -19.81 22.09
N ARG A 681 47.69 -19.25 21.05
CA ARG A 681 47.07 -19.98 19.92
C ARG A 681 47.36 -19.31 18.58
N ALA A 682 47.26 -20.05 17.48
CA ALA A 682 47.32 -19.44 16.16
C ALA A 682 46.04 -18.64 15.86
N ALA A 683 46.15 -17.61 15.02
CA ALA A 683 45.03 -16.76 14.62
C ALA A 683 43.83 -17.57 14.06
N LEU A 684 44.11 -18.61 13.27
CA LEU A 684 43.10 -19.51 12.72
C LEU A 684 42.37 -20.33 13.81
N ASP A 685 43.07 -20.82 14.82
CA ASP A 685 42.47 -21.60 15.93
C ASP A 685 41.50 -20.73 16.75
N ILE A 686 41.87 -19.46 16.98
CA ILE A 686 41.04 -18.49 17.70
C ILE A 686 39.73 -18.24 16.93
N VAL A 687 39.80 -18.08 15.59
CA VAL A 687 38.59 -17.97 14.75
C VAL A 687 37.75 -19.26 14.83
N ASN A 688 38.37 -20.41 14.59
CA ASN A 688 37.65 -21.67 14.38
C ASN A 688 37.02 -22.26 15.66
N ASP A 689 37.76 -22.25 16.78
CA ASP A 689 37.38 -22.97 18.01
C ASP A 689 36.77 -22.04 19.08
N THR A 690 37.07 -20.74 19.02
CA THR A 690 36.54 -19.75 19.98
C THR A 690 35.45 -18.89 19.35
N LEU A 691 35.76 -18.12 18.29
CA LEU A 691 34.86 -17.08 17.79
C LEU A 691 33.66 -17.64 17.01
N LEU A 692 33.87 -18.60 16.11
CA LEU A 692 32.78 -19.32 15.43
C LEU A 692 31.87 -20.07 16.42
N ASP A 693 32.40 -20.50 17.56
CA ASP A 693 31.61 -21.17 18.60
C ASP A 693 30.61 -20.21 19.28
N GLY A 694 31.03 -18.97 19.58
CA GLY A 694 30.11 -17.92 20.02
C GLY A 694 29.04 -17.62 18.97
N MET A 695 29.41 -17.61 17.69
CA MET A 695 28.46 -17.34 16.60
C MET A 695 27.44 -18.49 16.37
N LYS A 696 27.79 -19.74 16.68
CA LYS A 696 26.83 -20.88 16.68
C LYS A 696 25.69 -20.62 17.68
N VAL A 697 25.99 -20.15 18.88
CA VAL A 697 25.01 -19.84 19.93
C VAL A 697 24.07 -18.70 19.51
N VAL A 698 24.60 -17.65 18.86
CA VAL A 698 23.79 -16.57 18.27
C VAL A 698 22.78 -17.12 17.26
N GLY A 699 23.19 -18.05 16.40
CA GLY A 699 22.31 -18.74 15.46
C GLY A 699 21.19 -19.57 16.13
N GLU A 700 21.49 -20.24 17.24
CA GLU A 700 20.50 -21.03 18.00
C GLU A 700 19.48 -20.16 18.74
N LEU A 701 19.92 -19.03 19.31
CA LEU A 701 19.03 -18.05 19.95
C LEU A 701 18.13 -17.34 18.93
N PHE A 702 18.63 -17.05 17.73
CA PHE A 702 17.83 -16.48 16.64
C PHE A 702 16.82 -17.50 16.09
N GLY A 703 17.26 -18.74 15.80
CA GLY A 703 16.42 -19.81 15.28
C GLY A 703 15.33 -20.32 16.25
N SER A 704 15.37 -19.91 17.52
CA SER A 704 14.34 -20.15 18.53
C SER A 704 13.46 -18.92 18.84
N GLY A 705 13.66 -17.80 18.13
CA GLY A 705 12.92 -16.54 18.32
C GLY A 705 13.29 -15.75 19.58
N GLN A 706 14.24 -16.23 20.39
CA GLN A 706 14.66 -15.61 21.64
C GLN A 706 15.58 -14.40 21.41
N MET A 707 16.48 -14.51 20.43
CA MET A 707 17.27 -13.40 19.91
C MET A 707 16.67 -12.89 18.59
N GLN A 708 16.92 -11.62 18.29
CA GLN A 708 16.24 -10.88 17.21
C GLN A 708 17.25 -10.18 16.31
N LEU A 709 16.92 -10.07 15.02
CA LEU A 709 17.84 -9.71 13.92
C LEU A 709 18.91 -8.63 14.23
N PRO A 710 18.62 -7.45 14.81
CA PRO A 710 19.66 -6.44 15.08
C PRO A 710 20.81 -6.94 15.96
N PHE A 711 20.56 -7.87 16.87
CA PHE A 711 21.59 -8.45 17.74
C PHE A 711 22.47 -9.44 16.97
N VAL A 712 21.90 -10.19 16.02
CA VAL A 712 22.65 -11.08 15.12
C VAL A 712 23.62 -10.28 14.24
N LEU A 713 23.18 -9.11 13.77
CA LEU A 713 24.03 -8.18 13.01
C LEU A 713 25.15 -7.60 13.89
N GLN A 714 24.84 -7.18 15.12
CA GLN A 714 25.84 -6.70 16.10
C GLN A 714 26.91 -7.77 16.40
N SER A 715 26.50 -9.02 16.63
CA SER A 715 27.42 -10.15 16.78
C SER A 715 28.31 -10.36 15.54
N ALA A 716 27.76 -10.19 14.34
CA ALA A 716 28.51 -10.30 13.08
C ALA A 716 29.54 -9.16 12.90
N GLU A 717 29.25 -7.94 13.35
CA GLU A 717 30.23 -6.83 13.35
C GLU A 717 31.40 -7.10 14.32
N VAL A 718 31.12 -7.63 15.51
CA VAL A 718 32.16 -8.04 16.48
C VAL A 718 32.99 -9.21 15.92
N MET A 719 32.33 -10.19 15.30
CA MET A 719 33.01 -11.30 14.60
C MET A 719 33.93 -10.78 13.49
N LYS A 720 33.46 -9.88 12.61
CA LYS A 720 34.28 -9.31 11.52
C LYS A 720 35.41 -8.43 12.06
N SER A 721 35.17 -7.68 13.13
CA SER A 721 36.23 -6.92 13.83
C SER A 721 37.32 -7.84 14.38
N ALA A 722 36.93 -8.99 14.96
CA ALA A 722 37.87 -9.97 15.48
C ALA A 722 38.67 -10.67 14.36
N VAL A 723 38.01 -11.07 13.27
CA VAL A 723 38.69 -11.67 12.11
C VAL A 723 39.67 -10.70 11.47
N ALA A 724 39.30 -9.43 11.29
CA ALA A 724 40.20 -8.40 10.73
C ALA A 724 41.41 -8.08 11.63
N HIS A 725 41.28 -8.22 12.96
CA HIS A 725 42.40 -8.11 13.89
C HIS A 725 43.33 -9.33 13.84
N LEU A 726 42.78 -10.51 13.58
CA LEU A 726 43.52 -11.78 13.48
C LEU A 726 44.13 -12.03 12.09
N GLU A 727 43.58 -11.48 11.02
CA GLU A 727 44.01 -11.67 9.62
C GLU A 727 45.50 -11.36 9.38
N PRO A 728 46.10 -10.25 9.90
CA PRO A 728 47.53 -9.99 9.77
C PRO A 728 48.44 -11.04 10.42
N HIS A 729 47.88 -11.89 11.28
CA HIS A 729 48.55 -12.96 12.01
C HIS A 729 48.29 -14.36 11.43
N MET A 730 47.61 -14.45 10.28
CA MET A 730 47.42 -15.70 9.53
C MET A 730 48.53 -15.91 8.49
N GLU A 731 49.07 -17.13 8.38
CA GLU A 731 50.04 -17.46 7.33
C GLU A 731 49.35 -17.52 5.96
N LYS A 732 49.83 -16.72 5.00
CA LYS A 732 49.33 -16.75 3.62
C LYS A 732 49.83 -18.00 2.90
N SER A 733 48.99 -19.03 2.90
CA SER A 733 49.11 -20.18 1.99
C SER A 733 48.43 -19.86 0.65
N ASP A 734 49.03 -20.29 -0.46
CA ASP A 734 48.44 -20.24 -1.80
C ASP A 734 47.34 -21.32 -1.94
N ALA A 735 46.27 -21.18 -1.16
CA ALA A 735 45.08 -22.01 -1.25
C ALA A 735 44.07 -21.39 -2.21
N GLU A 736 43.62 -22.16 -3.21
CA GLU A 736 42.44 -21.81 -3.99
C GLU A 736 41.24 -21.65 -3.04
N GLY A 737 40.65 -20.45 -3.01
CA GLY A 737 39.60 -20.04 -2.06
C GLY A 737 38.47 -21.05 -1.94
N LYS A 738 37.75 -21.09 -0.81
CA LYS A 738 36.96 -22.27 -0.41
C LYS A 738 35.91 -22.73 -1.43
N GLY A 739 35.44 -21.86 -2.31
CA GLY A 739 34.55 -22.15 -3.43
C GLY A 739 33.82 -20.87 -3.87
N THR A 740 33.22 -20.86 -5.05
CA THR A 740 32.37 -19.76 -5.52
C THR A 740 30.89 -20.10 -5.35
N ILE A 741 30.09 -19.19 -4.82
CA ILE A 741 28.62 -19.30 -4.80
C ILE A 741 27.99 -18.07 -5.50
N VAL A 742 26.99 -18.31 -6.35
CA VAL A 742 26.08 -17.25 -6.82
C VAL A 742 24.90 -17.16 -5.85
N LEU A 743 24.58 -15.97 -5.34
CA LEU A 743 23.49 -15.74 -4.39
C LEU A 743 22.50 -14.69 -4.92
N ALA A 744 21.21 -15.02 -4.91
CA ALA A 744 20.13 -14.15 -5.36
C ALA A 744 18.84 -14.32 -4.53
N THR A 745 17.95 -13.32 -4.55
CA THR A 745 16.51 -13.61 -4.35
C THR A 745 15.85 -13.83 -5.70
N VAL A 746 14.84 -14.71 -5.75
CA VAL A 746 14.15 -15.04 -7.01
C VAL A 746 13.23 -13.92 -7.50
N ARG A 747 12.85 -13.96 -8.79
CA ARG A 747 11.88 -13.06 -9.44
C ARG A 747 10.69 -12.77 -8.52
N GLY A 748 10.34 -11.49 -8.41
CA GLY A 748 9.18 -11.05 -7.63
C GLY A 748 9.34 -11.11 -6.09
N ASP A 749 10.55 -11.34 -5.57
CA ASP A 749 10.87 -11.24 -4.13
C ASP A 749 11.90 -10.15 -3.84
N VAL A 750 11.50 -9.15 -3.03
CA VAL A 750 12.34 -8.00 -2.62
C VAL A 750 13.28 -8.30 -1.45
N HIS A 751 13.10 -9.40 -0.72
CA HIS A 751 13.63 -9.53 0.64
C HIS A 751 15.08 -10.01 0.67
N ASP A 752 16.00 -9.07 0.46
CA ASP A 752 17.46 -9.26 0.44
C ASP A 752 18.05 -9.74 1.77
N ILE A 753 17.47 -9.33 2.91
CA ILE A 753 18.02 -9.47 4.27
C ILE A 753 18.57 -10.86 4.55
N GLY A 754 17.82 -11.91 4.19
CA GLY A 754 18.25 -13.30 4.35
C GLY A 754 19.48 -13.62 3.51
N LYS A 755 19.44 -13.28 2.22
CA LYS A 755 20.53 -13.52 1.24
C LYS A 755 21.78 -12.70 1.55
N ASN A 756 21.65 -11.43 1.93
CA ASN A 756 22.79 -10.60 2.36
C ASN A 756 23.41 -11.12 3.67
N LEU A 757 22.62 -11.68 4.59
CA LEU A 757 23.16 -12.35 5.78
C LEU A 757 23.90 -13.66 5.42
N VAL A 758 23.43 -14.41 4.42
CA VAL A 758 24.19 -15.57 3.88
C VAL A 758 25.50 -15.12 3.25
N ASP A 759 25.50 -14.09 2.41
CA ASP A 759 26.71 -13.50 1.81
C ASP A 759 27.71 -13.10 2.88
N ILE A 760 27.33 -12.23 3.83
CA ILE A 760 28.20 -11.79 4.93
C ILE A 760 28.80 -12.98 5.69
N ILE A 761 28.02 -14.04 5.93
CA ILE A 761 28.51 -15.23 6.65
C ILE A 761 29.44 -16.10 5.78
N LEU A 762 29.15 -16.33 4.50
CA LEU A 762 30.00 -17.11 3.60
C LEU A 762 31.30 -16.38 3.26
N SER A 763 31.21 -15.10 2.91
CA SER A 763 32.34 -14.21 2.64
C SER A 763 33.28 -14.11 3.85
N ASN A 764 32.76 -13.87 5.06
CA ASN A 764 33.57 -13.89 6.29
C ASN A 764 34.14 -15.29 6.65
N ASN A 765 33.70 -16.36 5.99
CA ASN A 765 34.22 -17.73 6.18
C ASN A 765 35.17 -18.19 5.06
N GLY A 766 35.57 -17.29 4.13
CA GLY A 766 36.56 -17.56 3.09
C GLY A 766 36.01 -18.13 1.78
N TYR A 767 34.70 -17.99 1.54
CA TYR A 767 34.07 -18.27 0.24
C TYR A 767 34.09 -17.03 -0.66
N ASN A 768 34.11 -17.25 -1.98
CA ASN A 768 33.88 -16.21 -2.97
C ASN A 768 32.37 -16.10 -3.23
N VAL A 769 31.76 -14.96 -2.92
CA VAL A 769 30.32 -14.76 -3.10
C VAL A 769 30.06 -13.79 -4.24
N VAL A 770 29.25 -14.25 -5.21
CA VAL A 770 28.72 -13.45 -6.31
C VAL A 770 27.26 -13.13 -5.99
N ASN A 771 27.04 -11.99 -5.33
CA ASN A 771 25.72 -11.55 -4.88
C ASN A 771 25.03 -10.74 -5.98
N LEU A 772 23.94 -11.27 -6.55
CA LEU A 772 23.19 -10.70 -7.68
C LEU A 772 22.03 -9.78 -7.26
N GLY A 773 22.01 -9.28 -6.02
CA GLY A 773 20.92 -8.39 -5.58
C GLY A 773 19.59 -9.14 -5.37
N ILE A 774 18.49 -8.63 -5.96
CA ILE A 774 17.12 -9.09 -5.71
C ILE A 774 16.26 -9.21 -6.97
N LYS A 775 15.07 -9.82 -6.84
CA LYS A 775 14.08 -10.04 -7.92
C LYS A 775 14.67 -10.77 -9.15
N GLN A 776 15.74 -11.55 -8.99
CA GLN A 776 16.52 -12.05 -10.13
C GLN A 776 15.79 -13.14 -10.94
N PRO A 777 15.73 -13.02 -12.28
CA PRO A 777 15.26 -14.09 -13.14
C PRO A 777 16.29 -15.23 -13.21
N VAL A 778 15.83 -16.45 -13.51
CA VAL A 778 16.67 -17.64 -13.59
C VAL A 778 17.78 -17.55 -14.64
N SER A 779 17.58 -16.77 -15.72
CA SER A 779 18.62 -16.45 -16.70
C SER A 779 19.82 -15.76 -16.05
N ALA A 780 19.63 -14.60 -15.43
CA ALA A 780 20.70 -13.84 -14.77
C ALA A 780 21.47 -14.67 -13.71
N ILE A 781 20.76 -15.51 -12.96
CA ILE A 781 21.35 -16.43 -11.99
C ILE A 781 22.28 -17.45 -12.67
N LEU A 782 21.90 -17.97 -13.84
CA LEU A 782 22.68 -18.95 -14.60
C LEU A 782 23.83 -18.31 -15.40
N ASP A 783 23.60 -17.15 -16.00
CA ASP A 783 24.60 -16.44 -16.80
C ASP A 783 25.78 -16.01 -15.90
N ALA A 784 25.50 -15.47 -14.70
CA ALA A 784 26.51 -15.21 -13.68
C ALA A 784 27.18 -16.49 -13.13
N ALA A 785 26.43 -17.58 -12.98
CA ALA A 785 26.98 -18.87 -12.55
C ALA A 785 27.93 -19.48 -13.59
N ALA A 786 27.74 -19.18 -14.88
CA ALA A 786 28.65 -19.52 -15.96
C ALA A 786 29.86 -18.58 -16.01
N GLU A 787 29.65 -17.26 -15.96
CA GLU A 787 30.70 -16.24 -16.02
C GLU A 787 31.71 -16.40 -14.87
N HIS A 788 31.23 -16.39 -13.64
CA HIS A 788 32.07 -16.48 -12.43
C HIS A 788 32.46 -17.91 -12.07
N ARG A 789 32.03 -18.91 -12.86
CA ARG A 789 32.26 -20.34 -12.65
C ARG A 789 31.86 -20.77 -11.24
N ALA A 790 30.60 -20.51 -10.89
CA ALA A 790 30.06 -20.85 -9.58
C ALA A 790 30.15 -22.35 -9.31
N ASP A 791 30.49 -22.70 -8.07
CA ASP A 791 30.45 -24.09 -7.61
C ASP A 791 29.07 -24.52 -7.13
N VAL A 792 28.25 -23.56 -6.69
CA VAL A 792 26.92 -23.72 -6.10
C VAL A 792 26.05 -22.50 -6.46
N ILE A 793 24.75 -22.70 -6.64
CA ILE A 793 23.75 -21.62 -6.76
C ILE A 793 22.92 -21.56 -5.48
N GLY A 794 22.77 -20.38 -4.89
CA GLY A 794 21.96 -20.10 -3.72
C GLY A 794 20.78 -19.19 -4.05
N MET A 795 19.55 -19.65 -3.78
CA MET A 795 18.34 -18.85 -4.01
C MET A 795 17.56 -18.63 -2.70
N SER A 796 17.16 -17.38 -2.46
CA SER A 796 16.44 -16.93 -1.27
C SER A 796 15.03 -16.43 -1.61
N GLY A 797 14.06 -16.68 -0.72
CA GLY A 797 12.67 -16.22 -0.88
C GLY A 797 11.92 -16.14 0.45
N LEU A 798 11.32 -14.98 0.74
CA LEU A 798 10.49 -14.76 1.91
C LEU A 798 9.00 -15.01 1.62
N LEU A 799 8.54 -14.74 0.38
CA LEU A 799 7.12 -14.81 0.02
C LEU A 799 6.69 -16.23 -0.39
N VAL A 800 5.43 -16.58 -0.15
CA VAL A 800 4.87 -17.89 -0.55
C VAL A 800 4.93 -18.09 -2.07
N LYS A 801 4.68 -17.07 -2.90
CA LYS A 801 4.86 -17.15 -4.35
C LYS A 801 6.31 -17.50 -4.76
N SER A 802 7.31 -17.06 -3.99
CA SER A 802 8.71 -17.33 -4.27
C SER A 802 9.05 -18.82 -4.20
N THR A 803 8.31 -19.61 -3.42
CA THR A 803 8.45 -21.07 -3.37
C THR A 803 7.97 -21.79 -4.63
N VAL A 804 7.11 -21.14 -5.41
CA VAL A 804 6.65 -21.59 -6.74
C VAL A 804 7.68 -21.17 -7.79
N ILE A 805 8.15 -19.92 -7.75
CA ILE A 805 9.19 -19.42 -8.66
C ILE A 805 10.52 -20.17 -8.47
N MET A 806 10.86 -20.58 -7.25
CA MET A 806 11.98 -21.48 -6.99
C MET A 806 11.81 -22.86 -7.63
N LYS A 807 10.58 -23.38 -7.71
CA LYS A 807 10.29 -24.62 -8.42
C LYS A 807 10.44 -24.43 -9.92
N GLU A 808 9.82 -23.39 -10.48
CA GLU A 808 9.92 -23.01 -11.90
C GLU A 808 11.38 -22.84 -12.32
N ASN A 809 12.22 -22.21 -11.48
CA ASN A 809 13.65 -22.08 -11.70
C ASN A 809 14.35 -23.45 -11.79
N LEU A 810 14.06 -24.40 -10.89
CA LEU A 810 14.65 -25.75 -10.94
C LEU A 810 14.18 -26.54 -12.18
N GLU A 811 12.91 -26.39 -12.57
CA GLU A 811 12.35 -26.98 -13.79
C GLU A 811 13.01 -26.38 -15.06
N GLU A 812 13.40 -25.10 -15.04
CA GLU A 812 14.18 -24.47 -16.12
C GLU A 812 15.65 -24.95 -16.15
N LEU A 813 16.31 -25.12 -15.00
CA LEU A 813 17.67 -25.68 -14.94
C LEU A 813 17.72 -27.12 -15.49
N ASN A 814 16.69 -27.93 -15.21
CA ASN A 814 16.51 -29.24 -15.83
C ASN A 814 16.35 -29.13 -17.36
N GLN A 815 15.44 -28.27 -17.84
CA GLN A 815 15.18 -28.11 -19.28
C GLN A 815 16.42 -27.64 -20.06
N ARG A 816 17.30 -26.85 -19.43
CA ARG A 816 18.59 -26.43 -20.00
C ARG A 816 19.71 -27.47 -19.85
N GLY A 817 19.47 -28.57 -19.12
CA GLY A 817 20.45 -29.64 -18.87
C GLY A 817 21.56 -29.28 -17.88
N LEU A 818 21.40 -28.21 -17.11
CA LEU A 818 22.45 -27.64 -16.24
C LEU A 818 22.45 -28.24 -14.82
N ALA A 819 21.48 -29.11 -14.51
CA ALA A 819 21.28 -29.67 -13.18
C ALA A 819 22.47 -30.52 -12.66
N ALA A 820 23.27 -31.10 -13.56
CA ALA A 820 24.46 -31.86 -13.22
C ALA A 820 25.68 -31.00 -12.85
N ASP A 821 25.73 -29.74 -13.32
CA ASP A 821 26.87 -28.83 -13.12
C ASP A 821 26.70 -27.94 -11.88
N TYR A 822 25.46 -27.59 -11.53
CA TYR A 822 25.13 -26.65 -10.44
C TYR A 822 24.28 -27.28 -9.33
N PRO A 823 24.88 -27.67 -8.19
CA PRO A 823 24.15 -27.90 -6.96
C PRO A 823 23.43 -26.63 -6.47
N VAL A 824 22.25 -26.78 -5.88
CA VAL A 824 21.39 -25.67 -5.46
C VAL A 824 21.14 -25.69 -3.96
N ILE A 825 21.33 -24.55 -3.29
CA ILE A 825 20.87 -24.31 -1.92
C ILE A 825 19.65 -23.39 -1.98
N LEU A 826 18.52 -23.83 -1.42
CA LEU A 826 17.31 -23.03 -1.27
C LEU A 826 17.10 -22.63 0.19
N GLY A 827 16.73 -21.36 0.43
CA GLY A 827 16.46 -20.83 1.77
C GLY A 827 15.47 -19.66 1.80
N GLY A 828 15.10 -19.25 3.01
CA GLY A 828 14.12 -18.18 3.25
C GLY A 828 12.80 -18.68 3.85
N ALA A 829 12.01 -17.75 4.40
CA ALA A 829 10.99 -18.06 5.42
C ALA A 829 9.76 -18.83 4.91
N ALA A 830 9.42 -18.73 3.62
CA ALA A 830 8.28 -19.48 3.06
C ALA A 830 8.60 -20.95 2.73
N LEU A 831 9.89 -21.32 2.64
CA LEU A 831 10.30 -22.69 2.35
C LEU A 831 10.29 -23.56 3.61
N THR A 832 9.90 -24.82 3.44
CA THR A 832 10.08 -25.86 4.47
C THR A 832 11.10 -26.90 4.00
N ARG A 833 11.82 -27.52 4.96
CA ARG A 833 12.77 -28.59 4.63
C ARG A 833 12.14 -29.73 3.85
N ALA A 834 10.91 -30.14 4.22
CA ALA A 834 10.23 -31.24 3.54
C ALA A 834 9.95 -30.90 2.08
N TYR A 835 9.49 -29.68 1.79
CA TYR A 835 9.26 -29.24 0.41
C TYR A 835 10.55 -29.24 -0.42
N VAL A 836 11.68 -28.82 0.15
CA VAL A 836 12.95 -28.75 -0.58
C VAL A 836 13.68 -30.10 -0.69
N GLU A 837 13.79 -30.86 0.40
CA GLU A 837 14.51 -32.15 0.45
C GLU A 837 13.65 -33.36 0.05
N GLN A 838 12.37 -33.14 -0.29
CA GLN A 838 11.50 -34.16 -0.88
C GLN A 838 10.88 -33.63 -2.18
N ASP A 839 9.89 -32.74 -2.14
CA ASP A 839 9.09 -32.38 -3.33
C ASP A 839 9.94 -31.75 -4.46
N LEU A 840 10.81 -30.78 -4.14
CA LEU A 840 11.71 -30.15 -5.12
C LEU A 840 12.92 -31.03 -5.48
N HIS A 841 13.30 -31.98 -4.63
CA HIS A 841 14.35 -32.96 -4.93
C HIS A 841 13.86 -34.12 -5.80
N GLU A 842 12.56 -34.44 -5.76
CA GLU A 842 11.91 -35.34 -6.72
C GLU A 842 11.71 -34.66 -8.10
N ILE A 843 11.82 -33.33 -8.17
CA ILE A 843 11.71 -32.54 -9.41
C ILE A 843 13.08 -32.25 -10.03
N TYR A 844 14.07 -31.81 -9.25
CA TYR A 844 15.39 -31.41 -9.77
C TYR A 844 16.27 -32.62 -10.08
N GLU A 845 16.85 -32.69 -11.28
CA GLU A 845 17.76 -33.79 -11.68
C GLU A 845 19.14 -33.70 -11.00
N GLY A 846 19.41 -32.60 -10.29
CA GLY A 846 20.67 -32.32 -9.59
C GLY A 846 20.54 -32.34 -8.06
N GLU A 847 21.63 -31.96 -7.39
CA GLU A 847 21.67 -31.90 -5.93
C GLU A 847 21.07 -30.58 -5.40
N VAL A 848 19.83 -30.63 -4.88
CA VAL A 848 19.19 -29.51 -4.17
C VAL A 848 19.12 -29.76 -2.65
N ARG A 849 19.41 -28.74 -1.83
CA ARG A 849 19.36 -28.82 -0.35
C ARG A 849 18.72 -27.58 0.29
N TYR A 850 18.17 -27.77 1.49
CA TYR A 850 17.54 -26.69 2.26
C TYR A 850 18.50 -26.08 3.28
N ALA A 851 18.69 -24.76 3.20
CA ALA A 851 19.27 -23.95 4.27
C ALA A 851 18.16 -23.19 5.00
N ARG A 852 17.84 -23.60 6.23
CA ARG A 852 16.89 -22.87 7.09
C ARG A 852 17.43 -21.50 7.54
N ASP A 853 18.75 -21.37 7.59
CA ASP A 853 19.51 -20.21 8.06
C ASP A 853 20.89 -20.19 7.39
N ALA A 854 21.60 -19.06 7.52
CA ALA A 854 22.91 -18.85 6.89
C ALA A 854 24.03 -19.77 7.41
N PHE A 855 23.93 -20.29 8.64
CA PHE A 855 24.91 -21.23 9.20
C PHE A 855 24.67 -22.66 8.69
N GLU A 856 23.44 -23.02 8.36
CA GLU A 856 23.15 -24.22 7.59
C GLU A 856 23.62 -24.08 6.14
N GLY A 857 23.45 -22.90 5.52
CA GLY A 857 24.04 -22.58 4.21
C GLY A 857 25.55 -22.78 4.18
N LEU A 858 26.27 -22.28 5.20
CA LEU A 858 27.71 -22.50 5.38
C LEU A 858 28.08 -23.99 5.47
N ARG A 859 27.40 -24.76 6.31
CA ARG A 859 27.66 -26.21 6.46
C ARG A 859 27.39 -27.00 5.18
N LEU A 860 26.36 -26.60 4.42
CA LEU A 860 26.06 -27.20 3.11
C LEU A 860 27.13 -26.83 2.08
N MET A 861 27.64 -25.60 2.09
CA MET A 861 28.74 -25.17 1.22
C MET A 861 30.04 -25.93 1.51
N ASP A 862 30.43 -26.07 2.80
CA ASP A 862 31.59 -26.88 3.20
C ASP A 862 31.46 -28.34 2.71
N ALA A 863 30.27 -28.94 2.81
CA ALA A 863 30.01 -30.30 2.36
C ALA A 863 30.00 -30.45 0.83
N LEU A 864 29.36 -29.52 0.10
CA LEU A 864 29.29 -29.51 -1.36
C LEU A 864 30.68 -29.38 -1.99
N ILE A 865 31.51 -28.44 -1.52
CA ILE A 865 32.87 -28.31 -2.04
C ILE A 865 33.77 -29.46 -1.58
N GLY A 866 33.59 -29.98 -0.37
CA GLY A 866 34.29 -31.17 0.10
C GLY A 866 34.07 -32.37 -0.83
N VAL A 867 32.83 -32.59 -1.28
CA VAL A 867 32.49 -33.60 -2.29
C VAL A 867 33.10 -33.25 -3.66
N LYS A 868 32.92 -32.01 -4.15
CA LYS A 868 33.43 -31.57 -5.47
C LYS A 868 34.96 -31.65 -5.60
N ARG A 869 35.70 -31.41 -4.51
CA ARG A 869 37.17 -31.55 -4.43
C ARG A 869 37.64 -32.97 -4.08
N GLY A 870 36.74 -33.93 -3.90
CA GLY A 870 37.08 -35.33 -3.59
C GLY A 870 37.73 -35.56 -2.24
N VAL A 871 37.41 -34.72 -1.23
CA VAL A 871 38.00 -34.79 0.11
C VAL A 871 37.60 -36.12 0.79
N PRO A 872 38.56 -36.95 1.27
CA PRO A 872 38.24 -38.25 1.84
C PRO A 872 37.30 -38.18 3.04
N GLY A 873 36.07 -38.69 2.86
CA GLY A 873 35.03 -38.71 3.89
C GLY A 873 34.02 -37.55 3.84
N ALA A 874 34.17 -36.59 2.92
CA ALA A 874 33.13 -35.60 2.67
C ALA A 874 31.86 -36.26 2.10
N GLN A 875 30.71 -35.98 2.72
CA GLN A 875 29.38 -36.46 2.32
C GLN A 875 28.35 -35.37 2.61
N LEU A 876 27.32 -35.28 1.77
CA LEU A 876 26.15 -34.44 2.06
C LEU A 876 25.30 -35.09 3.17
N PRO A 877 24.60 -34.29 4.01
CA PRO A 877 23.66 -34.83 4.98
C PRO A 877 22.55 -35.68 4.33
N GLU A 878 22.11 -36.75 5.02
CA GLU A 878 20.95 -37.53 4.60
C GLU A 878 19.68 -36.66 4.52
N LEU A 879 18.98 -36.76 3.39
CA LEU A 879 17.73 -36.05 3.11
C LEU A 879 16.63 -36.45 4.10
N ARG A 880 15.97 -35.46 4.72
CA ARG A 880 15.00 -35.69 5.80
C ARG A 880 13.57 -35.80 5.29
N GLN A 881 13.30 -36.90 4.59
CA GLN A 881 11.96 -37.29 4.14
C GLN A 881 10.92 -37.25 5.28
N ARG A 882 9.67 -36.90 4.92
CA ARG A 882 8.57 -36.67 5.86
C ARG A 882 8.19 -37.94 6.63
N ARG A 883 8.61 -38.05 7.90
CA ARG A 883 8.28 -39.18 8.80
C ARG A 883 6.81 -39.20 9.23
N VAL A 884 5.90 -39.57 8.31
CA VAL A 884 4.49 -39.81 8.62
C VAL A 884 4.37 -41.11 9.41
N ARG A 885 3.98 -41.00 10.69
CA ARG A 885 3.50 -42.13 11.48
C ARG A 885 2.13 -42.52 10.92
N PRO A 886 1.85 -43.79 10.55
CA PRO A 886 0.60 -44.15 9.89
C PRO A 886 -0.58 -44.06 10.86
N VAL A 887 -1.25 -42.91 10.85
CA VAL A 887 -2.60 -42.74 11.39
C VAL A 887 -3.58 -43.21 10.32
N ALA A 888 -4.55 -44.04 10.69
CA ALA A 888 -5.52 -44.59 9.74
C ALA A 888 -6.36 -43.47 9.10
N ALA A 889 -6.78 -43.68 7.85
CA ALA A 889 -7.44 -42.66 7.04
C ALA A 889 -8.71 -42.10 7.70
N ALA A 890 -8.65 -40.82 8.08
CA ALA A 890 -9.82 -39.97 8.24
C ALA A 890 -9.96 -39.15 6.95
N THR A 891 -11.00 -39.44 6.17
CA THR A 891 -11.30 -38.70 4.94
C THR A 891 -11.82 -37.31 5.28
N VAL A 892 -10.97 -36.30 5.14
CA VAL A 892 -11.40 -34.91 4.91
C VAL A 892 -11.54 -34.74 3.40
N VAL A 893 -12.65 -34.15 2.96
CA VAL A 893 -12.92 -33.87 1.54
C VAL A 893 -12.30 -32.52 1.18
N GLU A 894 -11.70 -32.42 0.00
CA GLU A 894 -11.29 -31.14 -0.58
C GLU A 894 -12.51 -30.49 -1.24
N ASP A 895 -12.92 -29.31 -0.75
CA ASP A 895 -13.83 -28.42 -1.48
C ASP A 895 -13.02 -27.41 -2.32
N ARG A 896 -13.56 -27.09 -3.50
CA ARG A 896 -12.94 -26.18 -4.48
C ARG A 896 -13.62 -24.82 -4.44
N PRO A 897 -12.87 -23.71 -4.57
CA PRO A 897 -13.45 -22.41 -4.86
C PRO A 897 -13.66 -22.18 -6.36
N GLU A 898 -14.47 -21.18 -6.68
CA GLU A 898 -14.69 -20.67 -8.04
C GLU A 898 -13.77 -19.44 -8.30
N GLU A 899 -13.94 -18.74 -9.42
CA GLU A 899 -13.06 -17.67 -9.95
C GLU A 899 -13.96 -16.49 -10.36
N GLY A 900 -13.64 -15.16 -10.25
CA GLY A 900 -14.33 -14.11 -11.06
C GLY A 900 -14.58 -12.66 -10.49
N HIS A 901 -15.11 -11.71 -11.25
CA HIS A 901 -14.88 -10.22 -11.26
C HIS A 901 -15.78 -9.16 -10.48
N VAL A 902 -15.25 -8.21 -9.65
CA VAL A 902 -16.06 -7.08 -9.05
C VAL A 902 -15.44 -5.67 -8.99
N ARG A 903 -16.41 -4.77 -9.04
CA ARG A 903 -16.54 -3.36 -9.32
C ARG A 903 -17.44 -2.73 -8.19
N SER A 904 -16.96 -1.86 -7.28
CA SER A 904 -17.70 -1.22 -6.13
C SER A 904 -17.29 0.27 -5.76
N ASP A 905 -17.48 0.82 -4.56
CA ASP A 905 -17.83 2.26 -4.27
C ASP A 905 -17.25 3.57 -4.85
N VAL A 906 -16.36 3.66 -5.85
CA VAL A 906 -15.89 4.98 -6.37
C VAL A 906 -17.02 5.94 -6.54
N ALA A 907 -16.72 7.09 -6.03
CA ALA A 907 -17.75 7.92 -5.53
C ALA A 907 -17.90 9.03 -6.59
N THR A 908 -19.11 9.35 -7.04
CA THR A 908 -19.33 9.68 -8.46
C THR A 908 -20.31 10.83 -8.87
N ASP A 909 -20.11 12.05 -8.34
CA ASP A 909 -20.28 13.42 -8.91
C ASP A 909 -19.42 14.54 -8.22
N ASN A 910 -18.30 14.99 -8.81
CA ASN A 910 -17.45 16.03 -8.19
C ASN A 910 -16.73 16.93 -9.19
N PRO A 911 -16.53 18.21 -8.88
CA PRO A 911 -15.52 19.01 -9.53
C PRO A 911 -14.12 18.50 -9.19
N VAL A 912 -13.23 18.28 -10.15
CA VAL A 912 -12.83 19.18 -11.22
C VAL A 912 -12.46 20.54 -10.64
N PRO A 913 -11.18 20.79 -10.37
CA PRO A 913 -9.98 20.73 -11.22
C PRO A 913 -9.83 21.30 -12.70
N THR A 914 -8.74 21.99 -13.12
CA THR A 914 -8.26 22.23 -14.55
C THR A 914 -6.78 22.64 -14.75
N PRO A 915 -6.16 22.49 -15.95
CA PRO A 915 -4.71 22.34 -16.05
C PRO A 915 -3.85 23.57 -15.76
N PRO A 916 -2.54 23.34 -15.60
CA PRO A 916 -1.50 24.28 -15.96
C PRO A 916 -0.94 24.01 -17.38
N PHE A 917 -1.08 22.77 -17.88
CA PHE A 917 -0.79 22.33 -19.25
C PHE A 917 -1.26 20.88 -19.50
N ARG A 918 -1.16 20.44 -20.76
CA ARG A 918 -1.06 19.04 -21.22
C ARG A 918 0.30 18.83 -21.94
N GLY A 919 0.76 17.60 -22.11
CA GLY A 919 2.13 17.24 -22.53
C GLY A 919 3.16 17.29 -21.40
N THR A 920 4.46 17.13 -21.73
CA THR A 920 5.55 16.95 -20.75
C THR A 920 6.48 18.14 -20.55
N ARG A 921 7.00 18.30 -19.32
CA ARG A 921 8.05 19.25 -18.94
C ARG A 921 9.23 18.55 -18.26
N VAL A 922 10.44 18.98 -18.63
CA VAL A 922 11.72 18.55 -18.02
C VAL A 922 12.25 19.69 -17.14
N VAL A 923 12.63 19.38 -15.90
CA VAL A 923 13.26 20.31 -14.96
C VAL A 923 14.53 19.68 -14.39
N LYS A 924 15.64 20.44 -14.37
CA LYS A 924 16.97 19.98 -13.97
C LYS A 924 17.70 20.99 -13.09
N GLY A 925 18.68 20.52 -12.34
CA GLY A 925 19.50 21.38 -11.47
C GLY A 925 18.76 21.81 -10.20
N ILE A 926 17.77 21.00 -9.81
CA ILE A 926 16.99 21.14 -8.57
C ILE A 926 18.00 21.03 -7.42
N GLN A 927 18.06 22.03 -6.55
CA GLN A 927 19.13 22.10 -5.54
C GLN A 927 18.92 21.01 -4.48
N LEU A 928 20.00 20.44 -3.93
CA LEU A 928 19.87 19.41 -2.88
C LEU A 928 18.97 19.88 -1.73
N LYS A 929 19.01 21.15 -1.34
CA LYS A 929 18.14 21.69 -0.31
C LYS A 929 16.64 21.61 -0.64
N GLU A 930 16.26 21.65 -1.91
CA GLU A 930 14.86 21.59 -2.36
C GLU A 930 14.23 20.21 -2.17
N TYR A 931 15.00 19.11 -2.14
CA TYR A 931 14.49 17.74 -1.94
C TYR A 931 15.14 16.97 -0.77
N ALA A 932 16.32 17.35 -0.27
CA ALA A 932 16.82 16.82 1.02
C ALA A 932 15.98 17.31 2.20
N SER A 933 15.24 18.42 2.03
CA SER A 933 14.18 18.79 2.97
C SER A 933 12.99 17.83 2.91
N TRP A 934 12.85 17.02 1.84
CA TRP A 934 11.81 16.00 1.58
C TRP A 934 12.25 14.57 1.91
N LEU A 935 13.42 14.42 2.53
CA LEU A 935 13.99 13.13 2.85
C LEU A 935 13.20 12.41 3.94
N ASP A 936 12.82 11.14 3.70
CA ASP A 936 12.36 10.32 4.81
C ASP A 936 13.55 9.91 5.68
N GLU A 937 13.83 10.67 6.73
CA GLU A 937 14.76 10.22 7.77
C GLU A 937 14.35 8.86 8.39
N GLY A 938 13.12 8.38 8.20
CA GLY A 938 12.61 7.13 8.75
C GLY A 938 12.77 5.87 7.92
N ALA A 939 12.24 5.84 6.70
CA ALA A 939 12.60 4.81 5.74
C ALA A 939 14.12 4.82 5.51
N LEU A 940 14.81 5.97 5.57
CA LEU A 940 16.26 6.03 5.65
C LEU A 940 16.83 5.35 6.90
N PHE A 941 16.70 5.95 8.09
CA PHE A 941 17.46 5.49 9.26
C PHE A 941 17.04 4.10 9.69
N LYS A 942 15.74 3.78 9.67
CA LYS A 942 15.21 2.55 10.25
C LYS A 942 14.88 1.46 9.21
N GLY A 943 14.56 1.87 7.98
CA GLY A 943 14.51 0.98 6.82
C GLY A 943 15.93 0.66 6.34
N GLN A 944 16.52 1.56 5.57
CA GLN A 944 17.79 1.38 4.85
C GLN A 944 19.01 1.20 5.77
N TRP A 945 19.22 2.09 6.74
CA TRP A 945 20.39 2.06 7.63
C TRP A 945 20.22 1.12 8.83
N GLY A 946 19.04 0.50 8.98
CA GLY A 946 18.78 -0.50 10.02
C GLY A 946 18.87 -0.02 11.48
N LEU A 947 18.94 1.30 11.75
CA LEU A 947 19.02 1.90 13.10
C LEU A 947 17.77 1.55 13.92
N LYS A 948 17.81 0.41 14.59
CA LYS A 948 16.70 -0.15 15.36
C LYS A 948 17.08 -0.17 16.83
N GLN A 949 16.29 0.53 17.64
CA GLN A 949 16.46 0.60 19.10
C GLN A 949 16.69 -0.79 19.68
N ALA A 950 17.72 -0.92 20.52
CA ALA A 950 18.12 -2.22 21.06
C ALA A 950 16.95 -2.83 21.84
N ARG A 951 16.39 -3.92 21.30
CA ARG A 951 15.13 -4.56 21.74
C ARG A 951 15.18 -5.13 23.18
N THR A 952 16.30 -4.96 23.90
CA THR A 952 16.52 -5.30 25.32
C THR A 952 16.45 -4.11 26.28
N GLY A 953 16.19 -2.88 25.80
CA GLY A 953 16.06 -1.68 26.65
C GLY A 953 17.37 -1.14 27.25
N GLU A 954 18.42 -1.95 27.36
CA GLU A 954 19.79 -1.54 27.74
C GLU A 954 20.57 -0.81 26.62
N GLY A 955 19.87 -0.15 25.69
CA GLY A 955 20.44 0.68 24.62
C GLY A 955 19.96 2.14 24.69
N PRO A 956 20.53 3.04 23.87
CA PRO A 956 19.88 4.32 23.54
C PRO A 956 18.50 4.09 22.87
N THR A 957 17.58 5.03 23.03
CA THR A 957 16.27 4.99 22.33
C THR A 957 16.43 5.21 20.82
N TYR A 958 15.39 5.00 20.03
CA TYR A 958 15.46 5.28 18.60
C TYR A 958 15.72 6.76 18.31
N GLU A 959 14.99 7.70 18.91
CA GLU A 959 15.27 9.14 18.70
C GLU A 959 16.63 9.55 19.26
N GLN A 960 17.17 8.84 20.26
CA GLN A 960 18.55 9.04 20.69
C GLN A 960 19.55 8.52 19.65
N LEU A 961 19.35 7.33 19.07
CA LEU A 961 20.17 6.81 17.96
C LEU A 961 20.09 7.73 16.74
N VAL A 962 18.93 8.31 16.45
CA VAL A 962 18.78 9.32 15.41
C VAL A 962 19.56 10.58 15.76
N GLU A 963 19.37 11.20 16.93
CA GLU A 963 20.06 12.45 17.27
C GLU A 963 21.57 12.28 17.57
N THR A 964 22.05 11.10 17.98
CA THR A 964 23.48 10.86 18.29
C THR A 964 24.25 10.09 17.23
N GLU A 965 23.60 9.36 16.32
CA GLU A 965 24.24 8.70 15.18
C GLU A 965 23.61 9.10 13.83
N GLY A 966 22.29 8.93 13.66
CA GLY A 966 21.56 9.12 12.40
C GLY A 966 21.72 10.53 11.80
N ARG A 967 21.15 11.55 12.43
CA ARG A 967 21.22 12.98 12.04
C ARG A 967 22.65 13.52 11.93
N PRO A 968 23.59 13.19 12.84
CA PRO A 968 25.00 13.54 12.67
C PRO A 968 25.62 12.95 11.39
N ARG A 969 25.40 11.66 11.11
CA ARG A 969 25.85 10.99 9.88
C ARG A 969 25.17 11.59 8.64
N LEU A 970 23.85 11.77 8.69
CA LEU A 970 23.07 12.36 7.60
C LEU A 970 23.55 13.76 7.25
N ARG A 971 23.80 14.64 8.23
CA ARG A 971 24.39 15.95 7.95
C ARG A 971 25.75 15.83 7.31
N GLY A 972 26.61 14.93 7.80
CA GLY A 972 27.91 14.65 7.17
C GLY A 972 27.79 14.18 5.72
N LEU A 973 26.84 13.30 5.41
CA LEU A 973 26.60 12.81 4.06
C LEU A 973 25.92 13.88 3.18
N LEU A 974 24.96 14.66 3.66
CA LEU A 974 24.34 15.75 2.90
C LEU A 974 25.32 16.89 2.60
N ASP A 975 26.14 17.31 3.57
CA ASP A 975 27.24 18.26 3.33
C ASP A 975 28.22 17.69 2.29
N ARG A 976 28.53 16.38 2.35
CA ARG A 976 29.38 15.71 1.35
C ARG A 976 28.74 15.73 -0.03
N LEU A 977 27.50 15.28 -0.16
CA LEU A 977 26.72 15.24 -1.40
C LEU A 977 26.62 16.62 -2.06
N GLN A 978 26.45 17.68 -1.25
CA GLN A 978 26.42 19.07 -1.71
C GLN A 978 27.81 19.61 -2.07
N THR A 979 28.85 19.30 -1.29
CA THR A 979 30.21 19.85 -1.47
C THR A 979 30.96 19.17 -2.62
N GLU A 980 30.81 17.86 -2.78
CA GLU A 980 31.37 17.09 -3.89
C GLU A 980 30.47 17.09 -5.13
N ASN A 981 29.25 17.66 -5.02
CA ASN A 981 28.25 17.81 -6.08
C ASN A 981 27.98 16.48 -6.82
N LEU A 982 27.61 15.48 -6.01
CA LEU A 982 27.43 14.07 -6.39
C LEU A 982 26.02 13.74 -6.91
N LEU A 983 25.07 14.66 -6.78
CA LEU A 983 23.67 14.46 -7.16
C LEU A 983 23.30 15.41 -8.30
N GLU A 984 22.70 14.86 -9.36
CA GLU A 984 22.32 15.57 -10.58
C GLU A 984 20.79 15.60 -10.71
N ALA A 985 20.13 16.09 -9.65
CA ALA A 985 18.68 16.04 -9.50
C ALA A 985 17.92 16.65 -10.69
N ALA A 986 17.09 15.80 -11.29
CA ALA A 986 16.31 16.09 -12.46
C ALA A 986 15.00 15.32 -12.42
N VAL A 987 13.95 15.95 -12.93
CA VAL A 987 12.62 15.38 -13.07
C VAL A 987 12.09 15.67 -14.46
N VAL A 988 11.50 14.66 -15.08
CA VAL A 988 10.56 14.88 -16.17
C VAL A 988 9.19 14.48 -15.67
N TYR A 989 8.17 15.27 -15.97
CA TYR A 989 6.79 15.00 -15.59
C TYR A 989 5.87 15.59 -16.66
N GLY A 990 4.59 15.20 -16.72
CA GLY A 990 3.73 15.72 -17.78
C GLY A 990 2.30 15.32 -17.65
N TYR A 991 1.39 16.15 -18.17
CA TYR A 991 -0.05 16.00 -18.02
C TYR A 991 -0.71 15.45 -19.30
N PHE A 992 -1.55 14.42 -19.23
CA PHE A 992 -2.13 13.73 -20.38
C PHE A 992 -3.63 13.51 -20.18
N PRO A 993 -4.52 13.93 -21.09
CA PRO A 993 -5.95 13.81 -20.88
C PRO A 993 -6.48 12.39 -20.77
N CYS A 994 -7.66 12.14 -20.18
CA CYS A 994 -8.11 10.75 -20.01
C CYS A 994 -9.66 10.50 -19.99
N VAL A 995 -10.10 9.24 -20.16
CA VAL A 995 -11.45 8.57 -20.20
C VAL A 995 -11.47 7.27 -19.28
N SER A 996 -12.23 6.13 -19.43
CA SER A 996 -12.17 4.94 -18.46
C SER A 996 -12.95 3.52 -18.53
N LYS A 997 -12.36 2.43 -18.00
CA LYS A 997 -12.77 0.98 -17.95
C LYS A 997 -12.10 -0.06 -16.95
N ASP A 998 -12.81 -1.07 -16.50
CA ASP A 998 -12.39 -2.40 -15.96
C ASP A 998 -11.13 -2.66 -15.12
N ASP A 999 -9.97 -3.05 -15.70
CA ASP A 999 -8.75 -3.59 -15.05
C ASP A 999 -7.45 -3.07 -15.66
N ASP A 1000 -7.57 -1.87 -16.21
CA ASP A 1000 -7.13 -1.55 -17.54
C ASP A 1000 -6.63 -0.05 -17.61
N LEU A 1001 -6.07 0.50 -18.73
CA LEU A 1001 -5.86 1.95 -18.95
C LEU A 1001 -5.90 2.72 -20.36
N ILE A 1002 -6.18 2.54 -21.66
CA ILE A 1002 -6.63 3.71 -22.62
C ILE A 1002 -6.02 5.23 -22.85
N ILE A 1003 -4.77 5.85 -22.85
CA ILE A 1003 -4.61 7.42 -22.75
C ILE A 1003 -5.32 8.25 -23.82
N LEU A 1004 -5.67 9.50 -23.52
CA LEU A 1004 -5.97 10.47 -24.55
C LEU A 1004 -4.70 11.19 -24.98
N ASP A 1005 -4.46 11.15 -26.28
CA ASP A 1005 -3.88 12.29 -26.95
C ASP A 1005 -4.77 13.52 -26.94
N ASP A 1006 -4.33 14.56 -27.62
CA ASP A 1006 -5.03 15.84 -27.64
C ASP A 1006 -6.21 15.82 -28.63
N ASP A 1007 -6.27 14.81 -29.52
CA ASP A 1007 -7.47 14.49 -30.31
C ASP A 1007 -8.55 13.86 -29.41
N GLY A 1008 -8.11 12.99 -28.50
CA GLY A 1008 -8.94 12.11 -27.68
C GLY A 1008 -8.91 10.66 -28.17
N ASN A 1009 -7.73 10.10 -28.45
CA ASN A 1009 -7.42 8.75 -28.92
C ASN A 1009 -6.24 8.11 -28.12
N GLU A 1010 -5.97 6.79 -28.24
CA GLU A 1010 -5.09 6.00 -27.34
C GLU A 1010 -3.57 6.27 -27.13
N ARG A 1011 -3.20 6.68 -25.93
CA ARG A 1011 -1.81 6.79 -25.46
C ARG A 1011 -1.55 5.64 -24.36
N THR A 1012 -0.33 5.38 -23.81
CA THR A 1012 0.48 4.08 -23.85
C THR A 1012 0.08 2.62 -23.33
N ARG A 1013 0.60 1.75 -22.37
CA ARG A 1013 -0.04 0.46 -21.75
C ARG A 1013 0.64 -0.26 -20.53
N PHE A 1014 -0.12 -0.60 -19.44
CA PHE A 1014 0.31 -1.10 -18.10
C PHE A 1014 -0.64 -2.07 -17.33
N SER A 1015 -0.09 -2.89 -16.41
CA SER A 1015 -0.60 -4.15 -15.83
C SER A 1015 -0.27 -4.43 -14.33
N PHE A 1016 -1.17 -5.16 -13.64
CA PHE A 1016 -1.77 -4.62 -12.33
C PHE A 1016 -2.03 -5.88 -11.38
N PRO A 1017 -2.66 -5.92 -10.15
CA PRO A 1017 -3.46 -7.06 -9.64
C PRO A 1017 -4.46 -6.65 -8.48
N ARG A 1018 -5.79 -6.47 -8.63
CA ARG A 1018 -6.75 -6.30 -7.46
C ARG A 1018 -6.63 -7.42 -6.42
N GLN A 1019 -6.47 -7.23 -5.12
CA GLN A 1019 -6.13 -8.33 -4.18
C GLN A 1019 -7.17 -9.53 -4.18
N ARG A 1020 -6.88 -10.85 -4.00
CA ARG A 1020 -6.63 -11.65 -2.74
C ARG A 1020 -7.86 -12.05 -1.95
N ARG A 1021 -7.80 -11.85 -0.64
CA ARG A 1021 -8.92 -11.92 0.29
C ARG A 1021 -9.32 -10.48 0.68
N GLY A 1022 -10.45 -9.83 0.33
CA GLY A 1022 -10.68 -8.38 0.70
C GLY A 1022 -11.78 -7.53 0.03
N ARG A 1023 -11.70 -6.18 0.12
CA ARG A 1023 -12.80 -5.25 -0.26
C ARG A 1023 -13.11 -5.19 -1.80
N ARG A 1024 -12.18 -5.61 -2.72
CA ARG A 1024 -11.75 -5.63 -4.23
C ARG A 1024 -11.46 -4.27 -4.82
N LEU A 1025 -10.17 -3.98 -4.89
CA LEU A 1025 -9.65 -2.68 -5.07
C LEU A 1025 -8.48 -2.56 -6.01
N CYS A 1026 -8.41 -1.46 -6.69
CA CYS A 1026 -7.34 -1.18 -7.57
C CYS A 1026 -6.88 0.25 -7.35
N LEU A 1027 -5.57 0.47 -7.49
CA LEU A 1027 -4.99 1.51 -8.33
C LEU A 1027 -6.01 2.11 -9.26
N ALA A 1028 -6.59 1.16 -9.94
CA ALA A 1028 -7.85 1.30 -10.52
C ALA A 1028 -9.05 1.58 -9.55
N ASP A 1029 -9.21 2.70 -8.82
CA ASP A 1029 -10.50 2.98 -8.13
C ASP A 1029 -11.20 4.32 -8.30
N PHE A 1030 -10.74 5.51 -7.92
CA PHE A 1030 -9.38 6.03 -7.93
C PHE A 1030 -9.34 7.24 -8.96
N PHE A 1031 -10.19 7.10 -9.99
CA PHE A 1031 -10.59 7.89 -11.16
C PHE A 1031 -12.09 7.52 -11.36
N ARG A 1032 -12.67 7.32 -12.56
CA ARG A 1032 -14.14 7.40 -12.86
C ARG A 1032 -14.45 6.78 -14.27
N PRO A 1033 -15.56 6.07 -14.70
CA PRO A 1033 -15.72 5.40 -16.04
C PRO A 1033 -16.04 6.16 -17.33
N GLU A 1034 -15.47 5.67 -18.45
CA GLU A 1034 -15.48 6.17 -19.84
C GLU A 1034 -16.85 6.42 -20.37
N GLU A 1035 -17.64 5.38 -20.12
CA GLU A 1035 -19.06 5.13 -20.25
C GLU A 1035 -19.89 6.31 -19.65
N SER A 1036 -19.28 7.44 -19.29
CA SER A 1036 -19.83 8.75 -19.06
C SER A 1036 -19.71 9.65 -20.28
N GLY A 1037 -18.50 10.01 -20.72
CA GLY A 1037 -18.20 11.13 -21.63
C GLY A 1037 -17.84 12.49 -20.99
N GLU A 1038 -17.41 12.54 -19.71
CA GLU A 1038 -16.92 13.67 -18.90
C GLU A 1038 -15.37 13.53 -18.63
N ILE A 1039 -14.53 14.33 -19.38
CA ILE A 1039 -11.88 14.51 -20.55
C ILE A 1039 -10.55 15.03 -19.72
N ASP A 1040 -9.83 14.18 -18.92
CA ASP A 1040 -9.12 14.62 -17.68
C ASP A 1040 -7.73 15.22 -17.86
N VAL A 1041 -6.84 15.07 -16.87
CA VAL A 1041 -5.38 14.99 -16.99
C VAL A 1041 -4.83 14.03 -15.95
N VAL A 1042 -3.95 13.13 -16.42
CA VAL A 1042 -3.03 12.16 -15.76
C VAL A 1042 -1.58 12.57 -15.99
N GLY A 1043 -0.57 12.04 -15.28
CA GLY A 1043 0.75 12.66 -15.26
C GLY A 1043 1.82 12.14 -14.32
N LEU A 1044 2.34 11.02 -14.75
CA LEU A 1044 3.75 10.69 -14.91
C LEU A 1044 4.74 11.70 -14.34
N GLN A 1045 5.67 11.15 -13.58
CA GLN A 1045 7.02 11.66 -13.45
C GLN A 1045 8.08 10.55 -13.60
N VAL A 1046 9.29 10.89 -14.01
CA VAL A 1046 10.47 10.10 -13.67
C VAL A 1046 11.40 11.06 -13.00
N VAL A 1047 11.86 10.72 -11.80
CA VAL A 1047 12.85 11.50 -11.07
C VAL A 1047 14.14 10.72 -10.99
N THR A 1048 15.25 11.44 -10.95
CA THR A 1048 16.57 10.87 -10.66
C THR A 1048 17.39 11.84 -9.84
N VAL A 1049 18.22 11.29 -8.96
CA VAL A 1049 19.33 12.05 -8.36
C VAL A 1049 20.66 11.85 -9.10
N GLY A 1050 20.63 11.25 -10.30
CA GLY A 1050 21.76 11.20 -11.24
C GLY A 1050 22.67 9.96 -11.08
N SER A 1051 23.46 9.65 -12.10
CA SER A 1051 24.29 8.42 -12.11
C SER A 1051 25.55 8.52 -11.25
N ARG A 1052 26.03 9.75 -11.01
CA ARG A 1052 27.23 10.03 -10.20
C ARG A 1052 27.21 9.43 -8.80
N ILE A 1053 26.04 9.36 -8.16
CA ILE A 1053 25.94 8.79 -6.82
C ILE A 1053 26.00 7.25 -6.85
N GLY A 1054 25.51 6.62 -7.92
CA GLY A 1054 25.75 5.21 -8.20
C GLY A 1054 27.26 4.91 -8.32
N GLU A 1055 27.99 5.69 -9.12
CA GLU A 1055 29.45 5.57 -9.24
C GLU A 1055 30.17 5.70 -7.88
N GLU A 1056 29.73 6.60 -7.00
CA GLU A 1056 30.36 6.80 -5.70
C GLU A 1056 29.99 5.72 -4.67
N THR A 1057 28.76 5.19 -4.70
CA THR A 1057 28.40 4.02 -3.87
C THR A 1057 29.16 2.77 -4.30
N ALA A 1058 29.35 2.55 -5.60
CA ALA A 1058 30.20 1.46 -6.12
C ALA A 1058 31.64 1.55 -5.58
N LYS A 1059 32.25 2.74 -5.57
CA LYS A 1059 33.59 2.96 -4.98
C LYS A 1059 33.65 2.65 -3.48
N LEU A 1060 32.60 2.97 -2.71
CA LEU A 1060 32.54 2.62 -1.28
C LEU A 1060 32.41 1.10 -1.05
N PHE A 1061 31.70 0.40 -1.94
CA PHE A 1061 31.59 -1.06 -1.92
C PHE A 1061 32.94 -1.72 -2.26
N GLU A 1062 33.60 -1.31 -3.34
CA GLU A 1062 34.96 -1.75 -3.71
C GLU A 1062 35.99 -1.45 -2.61
N ALA A 1063 35.87 -0.29 -1.94
CA ALA A 1063 36.71 0.10 -0.81
C ALA A 1063 36.38 -0.65 0.50
N ASN A 1064 35.46 -1.61 0.48
CA ASN A 1064 35.03 -2.43 1.63
C ASN A 1064 34.43 -1.62 2.80
N SER A 1065 34.00 -0.36 2.60
CA SER A 1065 33.35 0.43 3.65
C SER A 1065 31.84 0.17 3.70
N TYR A 1066 31.47 -1.08 4.01
CA TYR A 1066 30.09 -1.58 3.88
C TYR A 1066 29.04 -0.76 4.64
N ARG A 1067 29.37 -0.20 5.81
CA ARG A 1067 28.45 0.67 6.55
C ARG A 1067 28.25 2.00 5.81
N ASP A 1068 29.32 2.63 5.34
CA ASP A 1068 29.24 3.90 4.60
C ASP A 1068 28.58 3.70 3.22
N TYR A 1069 28.78 2.55 2.58
CA TYR A 1069 28.08 2.14 1.36
C TYR A 1069 26.57 2.00 1.60
N LEU A 1070 26.14 1.22 2.60
CA LEU A 1070 24.72 1.06 2.93
C LEU A 1070 24.10 2.38 3.40
N GLU A 1071 24.85 3.21 4.14
CA GLU A 1071 24.39 4.53 4.56
C GLU A 1071 24.24 5.48 3.35
N LEU A 1072 25.20 5.51 2.42
CA LEU A 1072 25.14 6.38 1.23
C LEU A 1072 24.15 5.89 0.15
N HIS A 1073 24.07 4.60 -0.13
CA HIS A 1073 23.11 4.02 -1.08
C HIS A 1073 21.68 4.10 -0.53
N GLY A 1074 21.49 3.80 0.76
CA GLY A 1074 20.22 4.05 1.42
C GLY A 1074 19.79 5.51 1.34
N LEU A 1075 20.73 6.44 1.52
CA LEU A 1075 20.48 7.88 1.37
C LEU A 1075 20.18 8.30 -0.06
N SER A 1076 20.87 7.74 -1.06
CA SER A 1076 20.67 8.13 -2.46
C SER A 1076 19.34 7.61 -3.03
N VAL A 1077 18.92 6.40 -2.65
CA VAL A 1077 17.56 5.89 -2.93
C VAL A 1077 16.50 6.74 -2.23
N GLN A 1078 16.67 7.03 -0.94
CA GLN A 1078 15.69 7.85 -0.21
C GLN A 1078 15.69 9.32 -0.65
N LEU A 1079 16.78 9.84 -1.23
CA LEU A 1079 16.80 11.14 -1.89
C LEU A 1079 16.16 11.10 -3.29
N ALA A 1080 16.17 9.95 -3.98
CA ALA A 1080 15.37 9.77 -5.19
C ALA A 1080 13.88 9.79 -4.86
N GLU A 1081 13.44 9.02 -3.86
CA GLU A 1081 12.07 9.10 -3.33
C GLU A 1081 11.73 10.53 -2.87
N ALA A 1082 12.59 11.19 -2.09
CA ALA A 1082 12.39 12.57 -1.65
C ALA A 1082 12.26 13.58 -2.78
N LEU A 1083 13.07 13.47 -3.83
CA LEU A 1083 12.94 14.26 -5.04
C LEU A 1083 11.62 13.96 -5.75
N ALA A 1084 11.20 12.69 -5.71
CA ALA A 1084 9.92 12.26 -6.22
C ALA A 1084 8.79 12.99 -5.48
N GLU A 1085 8.80 13.02 -4.14
CA GLU A 1085 7.79 13.67 -3.30
C GLU A 1085 7.79 15.20 -3.42
N CYS A 1086 8.98 15.79 -3.52
CA CYS A 1086 9.16 17.21 -3.80
C CYS A 1086 8.55 17.60 -5.14
N TRP A 1087 8.84 16.81 -6.19
CA TRP A 1087 8.32 17.12 -7.51
C TRP A 1087 6.86 16.81 -7.66
N HIS A 1088 6.44 15.74 -7.02
CA HIS A 1088 5.05 15.41 -6.79
C HIS A 1088 4.28 16.58 -6.17
N ALA A 1089 4.84 17.24 -5.16
CA ALA A 1089 4.24 18.45 -4.61
C ALA A 1089 4.30 19.65 -5.55
N ARG A 1090 5.31 19.72 -6.42
CA ARG A 1090 5.30 20.69 -7.50
C ARG A 1090 4.15 20.47 -8.46
N VAL A 1091 4.00 19.26 -9.01
CA VAL A 1091 2.95 18.85 -9.95
C VAL A 1091 1.58 19.21 -9.34
N ARG A 1092 1.33 18.69 -8.14
CA ARG A 1092 0.12 18.95 -7.36
C ARG A 1092 -0.18 20.40 -7.01
N SER A 1093 0.85 21.18 -6.67
CA SER A 1093 0.72 22.62 -6.46
C SER A 1093 0.49 23.40 -7.76
N GLU A 1094 0.97 22.90 -8.88
CA GLU A 1094 0.95 23.57 -10.19
C GLU A 1094 -0.38 23.38 -10.92
N LEU A 1095 -1.01 22.25 -10.68
CA LEU A 1095 -2.44 22.03 -10.82
C LEU A 1095 -3.23 23.14 -10.06
N GLY A 1096 -2.60 23.90 -9.16
CA GLY A 1096 -2.89 25.31 -8.82
C GLY A 1096 -3.11 25.57 -7.32
N PHE A 1097 -2.67 24.63 -6.49
CA PHE A 1097 -3.38 24.25 -5.28
C PHE A 1097 -2.38 23.85 -4.20
N ALA A 1098 -2.18 24.75 -3.23
CA ALA A 1098 -1.25 24.57 -2.11
C ALA A 1098 -1.88 24.92 -0.72
N GLY A 1099 -3.18 25.24 -0.69
CA GLY A 1099 -3.93 25.66 0.51
C GLY A 1099 -4.50 24.54 1.40
N GLU A 1100 -4.20 23.29 1.06
CA GLU A 1100 -4.49 22.06 1.79
C GLU A 1100 -3.30 21.07 1.64
N ASP A 1101 -2.24 21.51 0.95
CA ASP A 1101 -0.88 21.00 0.92
C ASP A 1101 -0.21 21.45 2.24
N PRO A 1102 0.12 20.54 3.17
CA PRO A 1102 0.69 20.83 4.46
C PRO A 1102 2.06 21.51 4.33
N ALA A 1103 2.27 22.56 5.13
CA ALA A 1103 3.56 23.23 5.20
C ALA A 1103 4.65 22.45 5.95
N ALA A 1104 4.39 21.20 6.37
CA ALA A 1104 5.28 20.36 7.17
C ALA A 1104 5.79 19.22 6.31
N ILE A 1105 7.08 18.89 6.39
CA ILE A 1105 7.58 17.84 5.51
C ILE A 1105 7.17 16.45 5.98
N GLU A 1106 7.04 16.24 7.27
CA GLU A 1106 6.62 14.95 7.80
C GLU A 1106 5.14 14.72 7.67
N ASP A 1107 4.49 15.67 6.99
CA ASP A 1107 3.17 15.65 6.40
C ASP A 1107 3.21 15.33 4.87
N MET A 1108 4.29 14.70 4.36
CA MET A 1108 4.52 14.42 2.91
C MET A 1108 4.56 12.93 2.39
N PHE A 1109 4.71 11.86 3.20
CA PHE A 1109 4.47 10.42 2.78
C PHE A 1109 3.79 9.34 3.76
N ASP A 1110 2.65 9.59 4.46
CA ASP A 1110 1.70 8.71 5.26
C ASP A 1110 0.66 7.98 4.46
N LEU A 1111 -0.34 8.65 3.96
CA LEU A 1111 -0.29 10.08 3.69
C LEU A 1111 -1.20 10.94 4.74
N LYS A 1112 -1.24 12.37 5.10
CA LYS A 1112 -2.15 13.85 4.90
C LYS A 1112 -2.09 15.03 3.74
N TYR A 1113 -2.53 14.96 2.45
CA TYR A 1113 -2.76 16.01 1.38
C TYR A 1113 -3.51 15.33 0.22
N ARG A 1114 -3.88 16.04 -0.86
CA ARG A 1114 -4.58 15.51 -2.04
C ARG A 1114 -3.64 14.82 -3.02
N GLY A 1115 -2.96 13.81 -2.51
CA GLY A 1115 -1.71 13.42 -3.09
C GLY A 1115 -1.06 12.19 -2.48
N ALA A 1116 -0.33 11.45 -3.31
CA ALA A 1116 0.50 10.27 -3.12
C ALA A 1116 1.38 10.11 -4.37
N ARG A 1117 2.53 9.43 -4.33
CA ARG A 1117 3.33 9.23 -5.55
C ARG A 1117 4.06 7.91 -5.67
N PHE A 1118 4.32 7.50 -6.92
CA PHE A 1118 4.02 6.13 -7.27
C PHE A 1118 4.98 5.30 -8.10
N SER A 1119 5.66 4.35 -7.48
CA SER A 1119 6.71 3.56 -8.11
C SER A 1119 6.24 2.18 -8.60
N LEU A 1120 6.85 1.68 -9.67
CA LEU A 1120 6.64 0.31 -10.13
C LEU A 1120 7.15 -0.73 -9.14
N GLY A 1121 6.56 -1.92 -9.20
CA GLY A 1121 7.05 -3.13 -8.56
C GLY A 1121 6.62 -3.33 -7.11
N TYR A 1122 5.67 -2.53 -6.61
CA TYR A 1122 4.97 -2.77 -5.34
C TYR A 1122 3.82 -3.75 -5.55
N GLY A 1123 3.05 -4.07 -4.49
CA GLY A 1123 2.15 -5.24 -4.52
C GLY A 1123 1.17 -5.17 -5.69
N ALA A 1124 0.60 -3.99 -5.83
CA ALA A 1124 -0.34 -3.54 -6.84
C ALA A 1124 0.23 -3.20 -8.20
N CYS A 1125 1.53 -2.96 -8.28
CA CYS A 1125 2.22 -2.54 -9.49
C CYS A 1125 3.23 -3.63 -9.89
N PRO A 1126 2.86 -4.92 -9.92
CA PRO A 1126 3.82 -6.02 -9.97
C PRO A 1126 4.55 -6.06 -11.31
N ASP A 1127 3.89 -5.62 -12.37
CA ASP A 1127 4.32 -5.78 -13.76
C ASP A 1127 5.24 -4.63 -14.13
N LEU A 1128 6.51 -4.84 -13.76
CA LEU A 1128 7.61 -3.96 -14.11
C LEU A 1128 7.66 -3.62 -15.61
N GLU A 1129 7.03 -4.41 -16.47
CA GLU A 1129 6.92 -4.21 -17.93
C GLU A 1129 6.35 -2.84 -18.32
N ASP A 1130 5.70 -2.17 -17.38
CA ASP A 1130 5.00 -0.92 -17.58
C ASP A 1130 5.93 0.28 -17.71
N ARG A 1131 7.11 0.14 -17.12
CA ARG A 1131 8.17 1.15 -17.13
C ARG A 1131 8.56 1.56 -18.55
N ALA A 1132 8.50 0.65 -19.53
CA ALA A 1132 8.80 0.93 -20.94
C ALA A 1132 8.01 2.11 -21.48
N LYS A 1133 6.81 2.30 -20.95
CA LYS A 1133 5.88 3.21 -21.55
C LYS A 1133 5.67 4.48 -20.71
N ILE A 1134 6.16 4.52 -19.45
CA ILE A 1134 6.62 5.80 -18.87
C ILE A 1134 7.70 6.36 -19.78
N ALA A 1135 8.64 5.49 -20.17
CA ALA A 1135 9.78 5.92 -20.95
C ALA A 1135 9.34 6.46 -22.32
N GLN A 1136 8.40 5.78 -22.98
CA GLN A 1136 7.79 6.24 -24.23
C GLN A 1136 7.06 7.60 -24.14
N LEU A 1137 6.54 8.00 -22.97
CA LEU A 1137 5.78 9.26 -22.83
C LEU A 1137 6.57 10.40 -22.23
N LEU A 1138 7.35 10.11 -21.20
CA LEU A 1138 8.19 11.10 -20.54
C LEU A 1138 9.57 11.24 -21.18
N GLU A 1139 9.97 10.35 -22.08
CA GLU A 1139 11.32 10.32 -22.69
C GLU A 1139 12.40 10.62 -21.61
N PRO A 1140 12.52 9.80 -20.56
CA PRO A 1140 13.32 10.08 -19.37
C PRO A 1140 14.82 10.09 -19.67
N GLU A 1141 15.23 9.68 -20.87
CA GLU A 1141 16.56 9.91 -21.43
C GLU A 1141 16.86 11.41 -21.49
N ARG A 1142 15.83 12.26 -21.62
CA ARG A 1142 15.91 13.72 -21.51
C ARG A 1142 16.40 14.18 -20.14
N ILE A 1143 16.16 13.44 -19.05
CA ILE A 1143 16.78 13.69 -17.74
C ILE A 1143 18.08 12.92 -17.51
N GLY A 1144 18.39 11.91 -18.32
CA GLY A 1144 19.55 11.05 -18.18
C GLY A 1144 19.24 9.69 -17.55
N VAL A 1145 17.96 9.36 -17.43
CA VAL A 1145 17.50 8.04 -17.00
C VAL A 1145 17.18 7.21 -18.24
N GLN A 1146 17.80 6.06 -18.39
CA GLN A 1146 17.47 5.08 -19.43
C GLN A 1146 16.64 3.96 -18.82
N LEU A 1147 15.85 3.28 -19.64
CA LEU A 1147 15.23 2.03 -19.25
C LEU A 1147 15.96 0.83 -19.87
N SER A 1148 16.15 -0.24 -19.08
CA SER A 1148 16.65 -1.51 -19.57
C SER A 1148 15.59 -2.33 -20.31
N GLU A 1149 16.03 -3.40 -20.98
CA GLU A 1149 15.16 -4.35 -21.67
C GLU A 1149 14.29 -5.17 -20.68
N GLU A 1150 14.69 -5.26 -19.41
CA GLU A 1150 13.93 -5.82 -18.27
C GLU A 1150 13.18 -4.75 -17.47
N PHE A 1151 12.99 -3.57 -18.06
CA PHE A 1151 12.19 -2.48 -17.51
C PHE A 1151 12.68 -1.96 -16.14
N GLN A 1152 13.99 -1.77 -16.01
CA GLN A 1152 14.60 -1.12 -14.85
C GLN A 1152 15.10 0.28 -15.23
N LEU A 1153 14.93 1.26 -14.33
CA LEU A 1153 15.51 2.58 -14.54
C LEU A 1153 17.00 2.59 -14.18
N HIS A 1154 17.80 3.15 -15.07
CA HIS A 1154 19.22 3.36 -14.89
C HIS A 1154 19.54 4.86 -14.97
N PRO A 1155 20.12 5.47 -13.91
CA PRO A 1155 20.62 4.85 -12.69
C PRO A 1155 19.50 4.36 -11.76
N GLU A 1156 19.81 3.36 -10.93
CA GLU A 1156 18.89 2.77 -9.93
C GLU A 1156 18.40 3.79 -8.88
N GLN A 1157 19.14 4.89 -8.66
CA GLN A 1157 18.72 6.05 -7.88
C GLN A 1157 17.75 6.96 -8.65
N SER A 1158 16.78 6.32 -9.30
CA SER A 1158 15.68 6.93 -10.03
C SER A 1158 14.43 6.18 -9.68
N THR A 1159 13.41 6.91 -9.21
CA THR A 1159 12.06 6.37 -9.19
C THR A 1159 11.30 7.04 -10.32
N ASP A 1160 10.89 6.22 -11.27
CA ASP A 1160 9.63 6.42 -11.95
C ASP A 1160 8.62 6.63 -10.85
N ALA A 1161 7.83 7.67 -11.03
CA ALA A 1161 6.80 7.90 -10.10
C ALA A 1161 5.62 8.43 -10.85
N ILE A 1162 4.48 8.40 -10.21
CA ILE A 1162 3.36 9.12 -10.76
C ILE A 1162 2.81 9.96 -9.62
N VAL A 1163 2.33 11.15 -9.95
CA VAL A 1163 1.46 12.05 -9.15
C VAL A 1163 0.06 12.00 -9.76
N ILE A 1164 -1.13 12.03 -9.05
CA ILE A 1164 -2.65 12.25 -9.26
C ILE A 1164 -3.02 13.55 -8.51
N HIS A 1165 -4.24 13.66 -8.00
CA HIS A 1165 -4.94 14.92 -8.15
C HIS A 1165 -6.14 15.09 -7.21
N HIS A 1166 -6.59 14.17 -6.31
CA HIS A 1166 -7.96 14.18 -5.69
C HIS A 1166 -8.28 13.41 -4.33
N PRO A 1167 -8.32 13.94 -3.10
CA PRO A 1167 -7.61 13.45 -1.86
C PRO A 1167 -7.83 12.09 -1.10
N GLU A 1168 -8.42 11.00 -1.63
CA GLU A 1168 -8.57 9.72 -0.90
C GLU A 1168 -7.59 8.56 -1.21
N ALA A 1169 -6.53 8.69 -2.00
CA ALA A 1169 -5.93 7.58 -2.77
C ALA A 1169 -4.54 7.02 -2.36
N LYS A 1170 -4.35 5.69 -2.32
CA LYS A 1170 -3.57 5.00 -1.25
C LYS A 1170 -2.62 3.85 -1.61
N TYR A 1171 -1.28 3.82 -1.47
CA TYR A 1171 -0.44 2.60 -1.78
C TYR A 1171 -0.29 1.57 -0.64
N PHE A 1172 0.20 0.31 -0.83
CA PHE A 1172 0.16 -0.88 0.09
C PHE A 1172 0.56 -2.30 -0.46
N ASN A 1173 -0.42 -3.21 -0.68
CA ASN A 1173 -0.30 -4.63 -1.01
C ASN A 1173 -1.48 -5.18 -1.85
N ALA A 1174 -1.24 -6.37 -2.42
CA ALA A 1174 -2.09 -7.03 -3.39
C ALA A 1174 -1.73 -8.50 -3.68
N ARG A 1175 -1.89 -9.46 -2.74
CA ARG A 1175 -1.70 -10.91 -2.98
C ARG A 1175 -2.69 -11.86 -2.32
#